data_AF-A0A930Z6J5-F1
#
_entry.id   AF-A0A930Z6J5-F1
#
_cell.length_a   1.000
_cell.length_b   1.000
_cell.length_c   1.000
_cell.angle_alpha   90.00
_cell.angle_beta   90.00
_cell.angle_gamma   90.00
#
_symmetry.space_group_name_H-M   'P 1'
#
loop_
_entity.id
_entity.type
_entity.pdbx_description
1 polymer ?
#
loop_
_entity_poly.entity_id
_entity_poly.type
_entity_poly.pdbx_seq_one_letter_code
_entity_poly.pdbx_strand_id
1 'polypeptide(L)'
;MSMLSLDISDRHETTNRPFMIFAVAALALVTAAAAFPSASNLIDSGRLAGIISGCVLLGIIGYAICYFAVPLVKRSQSDLNNALLILGAIWFAKLAIIPLFPGFGPDIGSYQAWAGRIASAGPALTYAHGYFIDYPPVYLYALWAAGAIVRLTGAAGTTARVIVESPALIADLLLAATTFIYLRRLGYLAGAYAGMIMVALNPAMLFDSVVWGQSDSVMTLVLLLSVIATLEDQYELAWGLAAIAVLVKPQALALLPVLGLWTLLRCQWRRWLTAAMAFIAVGIIAIAPFQRHHPWNWIWLLYAATAAYYHETSVNAFNLMALIAGLRHPDSIKIVGIPVFDLGMGLLVPLYAFIAWVIWRAADRRTLFFASFLVIFGFFMLAPRMHERYLYPTLAFLVPLAIEEPVMLAIFAILTLTCLFNLAYVKYTLETVVFLNGRDWLAMTVSAINLLMFAIVVSEHAGPGQSGERSGMGGVVSMFARLRAATASTSEAESTQIEQSPAPLPWLQIDTIVLGLLVGGAAVVRFWHLGRPPEIVFDEVHFVAQARHYLRSEPFLDPHPPLAKLVIAAGIWLFGDHPWSWRVGNAAIGTALVGITYLLGLRMFRSRLAGAMAALFIACDGMFIVDSRTAVIDIVYVTLAAVSYLLLFRFRDQRAAPVKRRRTLVAMGAALGLCVGAKLYIPAITFLLVLGFVLYVIWSEARRARLSAPSIMLKRLLGAGLLVSAVSAIFYVATFTPHFALGWWGGIADLFHYYKDVMWYERSVTSATHPYSAPWWSWPLMLRPIAYWQNFPATGDVATIWGGGNPVLWWGALAAMMVYFARTLERPKLVLSFLVIGYIAYLVIWIPIGRTMFLYHYMPSVYLAYLALAGLLADCWSGRAQVLEEASLIMTLFPCCMLALGYVVGGLVFVAIVVAYVAVLERPLIHGRIVCAVFVGAAMAAFVYFYPLWVAMPIARAGYYARMWFQGPGLRNWI
;
A
#
# COMPACT_ATOMS: atom_id res chain seq x y z
N MET A 1 15.15 -31.07 -28.83
CA MET A 1 15.75 -31.68 -27.62
C MET A 1 14.80 -31.48 -26.46
N SER A 2 13.84 -32.39 -26.39
CA SER A 2 12.95 -32.65 -25.27
C SER A 2 13.71 -33.41 -24.17
N MET A 3 13.80 -32.85 -22.97
CA MET A 3 13.75 -33.54 -21.67
C MET A 3 14.15 -32.55 -20.56
N LEU A 4 13.51 -32.74 -19.39
CA LEU A 4 13.63 -31.98 -18.13
C LEU A 4 12.66 -30.81 -17.93
N SER A 5 11.38 -31.06 -18.20
CA SER A 5 10.33 -30.63 -17.27
C SER A 5 10.49 -31.46 -15.98
N LEU A 6 11.08 -30.87 -14.94
CA LEU A 6 10.91 -31.41 -13.59
C LEU A 6 9.44 -31.20 -13.21
N ASP A 7 8.70 -32.28 -13.29
CA ASP A 7 7.33 -32.40 -12.82
C ASP A 7 7.32 -32.22 -11.29
N ILE A 8 6.73 -31.10 -10.84
CA ILE A 8 6.63 -30.70 -9.43
C ILE A 8 5.20 -30.98 -8.90
N SER A 9 4.30 -31.58 -9.68
CA SER A 9 2.91 -31.77 -9.22
C SER A 9 2.64 -32.93 -8.26
N ASP A 10 3.57 -33.86 -8.03
CA ASP A 10 3.28 -35.11 -7.30
C ASP A 10 3.98 -35.30 -5.93
N ARG A 11 4.35 -34.20 -5.24
CA ARG A 11 4.89 -34.28 -3.85
C ARG A 11 4.06 -33.56 -2.80
N HIS A 12 2.77 -33.34 -3.04
CA HIS A 12 1.86 -32.83 -2.03
C HIS A 12 1.19 -33.99 -1.28
N GLU A 13 1.89 -34.61 -0.31
CA GLU A 13 1.23 -35.08 0.93
C GLU A 13 2.11 -35.67 2.05
N THR A 14 3.41 -35.93 1.87
CA THR A 14 4.14 -36.78 2.86
C THR A 14 5.37 -36.19 3.57
N THR A 15 5.53 -34.86 3.68
CA THR A 15 6.72 -34.31 4.39
C THR A 15 6.49 -33.18 5.40
N ASN A 16 5.25 -32.81 5.75
CA ASN A 16 4.98 -31.72 6.71
C ASN A 16 4.87 -32.14 8.19
N ARG A 17 5.10 -33.42 8.54
CA ARG A 17 5.02 -33.89 9.94
C ARG A 17 6.19 -33.56 10.87
N PRO A 18 7.47 -33.37 10.44
CA PRO A 18 8.56 -33.26 11.41
C PRO A 18 8.58 -31.94 12.19
N PHE A 19 8.14 -30.81 11.61
CA PHE A 19 8.23 -29.50 12.28
C PHE A 19 7.24 -29.37 13.46
N MET A 20 6.00 -29.86 13.29
CA MET A 20 5.01 -29.89 14.37
C MET A 20 5.41 -30.87 15.48
N ILE A 21 6.03 -32.00 15.12
CA ILE A 21 6.55 -32.97 16.11
C ILE A 21 7.70 -32.36 16.91
N PHE A 22 8.61 -31.59 16.29
CA PHE A 22 9.68 -30.90 17.00
C PHE A 22 9.18 -29.78 17.92
N ALA A 23 8.21 -28.97 17.47
CA ALA A 23 7.62 -27.91 18.30
C ALA A 23 6.84 -28.48 19.50
N VAL A 24 6.09 -29.56 19.30
CA VAL A 24 5.34 -30.24 20.37
C VAL A 24 6.28 -31.01 21.31
N ALA A 25 7.32 -31.66 20.78
CA ALA A 25 8.34 -32.32 21.61
C ALA A 25 9.16 -31.31 22.44
N ALA A 26 9.48 -30.14 21.88
CA ALA A 26 10.15 -29.06 22.61
C ALA A 26 9.25 -28.50 23.72
N LEU A 27 7.96 -28.28 23.44
CA LEU A 27 6.98 -27.83 24.45
C LEU A 27 6.82 -28.88 25.57
N ALA A 28 6.77 -30.17 25.20
CA ALA A 28 6.71 -31.29 26.14
C ALA A 28 7.96 -31.40 27.01
N LEU A 29 9.16 -31.16 26.45
CA LEU A 29 10.44 -31.12 27.17
C LEU A 29 10.53 -29.93 28.14
N VAL A 30 10.02 -28.76 27.76
CA VAL A 30 9.94 -27.59 28.65
C VAL A 30 8.98 -27.85 29.81
N THR A 31 7.84 -28.52 29.57
CA THR A 31 6.91 -28.92 30.65
C THR A 31 7.45 -30.05 31.53
N ALA A 32 8.19 -31.02 30.97
CA ALA A 32 8.77 -32.12 31.74
C ALA A 32 9.96 -31.67 32.62
N ALA A 33 10.74 -30.69 32.15
CA ALA A 33 11.81 -30.07 32.90
C ALA A 33 11.33 -29.31 34.16
N ALA A 34 10.08 -28.81 34.13
CA ALA A 34 9.46 -28.14 35.28
C ALA A 34 9.01 -29.10 36.41
N ALA A 35 9.07 -30.42 36.19
CA ALA A 35 8.55 -31.43 37.14
C ALA A 35 9.62 -32.08 38.05
N PHE A 36 10.90 -31.70 37.95
CA PHE A 36 11.98 -32.31 38.76
C PHE A 36 12.33 -31.49 40.02
N PRO A 37 12.15 -32.02 41.24
CA PRO A 37 12.33 -31.27 42.49
C PRO A 37 13.80 -30.98 42.89
N SER A 38 14.78 -31.63 42.27
CA SER A 38 16.22 -31.47 42.58
C SER A 38 16.93 -30.38 41.78
N ALA A 39 16.19 -29.60 40.97
CA ALA A 39 16.74 -28.64 40.00
C ALA A 39 16.51 -27.16 40.36
N SER A 40 16.21 -26.80 41.61
CA SER A 40 15.86 -25.42 42.01
C SER A 40 16.86 -24.36 41.52
N ASN A 41 18.17 -24.57 41.75
CA ASN A 41 19.24 -23.65 41.30
C ASN A 41 19.39 -23.58 39.77
N LEU A 42 19.10 -24.67 39.04
CA LEU A 42 19.15 -24.75 37.57
C LEU A 42 17.93 -24.10 36.91
N ILE A 43 16.79 -24.12 37.60
CA ILE A 43 15.53 -23.51 37.16
C ILE A 43 15.55 -21.99 37.41
N ASP A 44 16.04 -21.54 38.57
CA ASP A 44 16.13 -20.11 38.89
C ASP A 44 17.13 -19.35 38.01
N SER A 45 18.27 -19.97 37.68
CA SER A 45 19.26 -19.38 36.77
C SER A 45 18.86 -19.41 35.27
N GLY A 46 17.72 -20.02 34.95
CA GLY A 46 17.25 -20.19 33.56
C GLY A 46 18.11 -21.14 32.71
N ARG A 47 19.07 -21.87 33.32
CA ARG A 47 20.02 -22.72 32.58
C ARG A 47 19.35 -23.91 31.91
N LEU A 48 18.43 -24.60 32.59
CA LEU A 48 17.74 -25.77 32.01
C LEU A 48 16.88 -25.36 30.80
N ALA A 49 16.06 -24.31 30.96
CA ALA A 49 15.28 -23.75 29.86
C ALA A 49 16.18 -23.21 28.73
N GLY A 50 17.34 -22.64 29.10
CA GLY A 50 18.38 -22.17 28.18
C GLY A 50 18.93 -23.29 27.31
N ILE A 51 19.35 -24.41 27.90
CA ILE A 51 19.92 -25.55 27.16
C ILE A 51 18.88 -26.10 26.19
N ILE A 52 17.64 -26.31 26.64
CA ILE A 52 16.55 -26.82 25.80
C ILE A 52 16.33 -25.87 24.61
N SER A 53 16.23 -24.57 24.87
CA SER A 53 16.02 -23.57 23.83
C SER A 53 17.18 -23.53 22.84
N GLY A 54 18.43 -23.48 23.33
CA GLY A 54 19.62 -23.53 22.49
C GLY A 54 19.69 -24.76 21.60
N CYS A 55 19.39 -25.95 22.14
CA CYS A 55 19.33 -27.19 21.36
C CYS A 55 18.23 -27.16 20.28
N VAL A 56 17.05 -26.60 20.58
CA VAL A 56 15.96 -26.44 19.61
C VAL A 56 16.37 -25.49 18.49
N LEU A 57 16.96 -24.34 18.80
CA LEU A 57 17.40 -23.35 17.81
C LEU A 57 18.50 -23.92 16.90
N LEU A 58 19.51 -24.57 17.48
CA LEU A 58 20.55 -25.29 16.72
C LEU A 58 19.96 -26.42 15.88
N GLY A 59 18.96 -27.13 16.42
CA GLY A 59 18.21 -28.16 15.71
C GLY A 59 17.48 -27.62 14.48
N ILE A 60 16.86 -26.44 14.57
CA ILE A 60 16.19 -25.78 13.43
C ILE A 60 17.21 -25.40 12.34
N ILE A 61 18.34 -24.79 12.73
CA ILE A 61 19.40 -24.40 11.79
C ILE A 61 20.01 -25.64 11.12
N GLY A 62 20.37 -26.66 11.92
CA GLY A 62 20.93 -27.91 11.44
C GLY A 62 19.95 -28.67 10.54
N TYR A 63 18.67 -28.71 10.89
CA TYR A 63 17.62 -29.27 10.05
C TYR A 63 17.55 -28.58 8.69
N ALA A 64 17.59 -27.24 8.65
CA ALA A 64 17.55 -26.49 7.40
C ALA A 64 18.75 -26.84 6.49
N ILE A 65 19.97 -26.84 7.04
CA ILE A 65 21.19 -27.18 6.31
C ILE A 65 21.11 -28.62 5.76
N CYS A 66 20.75 -29.58 6.62
CA CYS A 66 20.60 -30.99 6.23
C CYS A 66 19.53 -31.16 5.15
N TYR A 67 18.37 -30.52 5.33
CA TYR A 67 17.27 -30.55 4.37
C TYR A 67 17.73 -30.08 2.98
N PHE A 68 18.52 -29.01 2.91
CA PHE A 68 19.07 -28.51 1.65
C PHE A 68 20.20 -29.40 1.09
N ALA A 69 20.97 -30.08 1.93
CA ALA A 69 22.08 -30.94 1.53
C ALA A 69 21.65 -32.34 1.03
N VAL A 70 20.57 -32.92 1.58
CA VAL A 70 20.12 -34.30 1.28
C VAL A 70 19.98 -34.60 -0.22
N PRO A 71 19.36 -33.74 -1.05
CA PRO A 71 19.25 -34.01 -2.48
C PRO A 71 20.60 -34.08 -3.19
N LEU A 72 21.61 -33.37 -2.69
CA LEU A 72 22.97 -33.36 -3.24
C LEU A 72 23.73 -34.64 -2.89
N VAL A 73 23.64 -35.07 -1.62
CA VAL A 73 24.24 -36.32 -1.14
C VAL A 73 23.79 -37.51 -1.99
N LYS A 74 22.51 -37.52 -2.41
CA LYS A 74 21.94 -38.56 -3.27
C LYS A 74 22.40 -38.50 -4.74
N ARG A 75 22.84 -37.33 -5.23
CA ARG A 75 23.11 -37.07 -6.65
C ARG A 75 24.60 -37.04 -6.99
N SER A 76 25.44 -36.52 -6.10
CA SER A 76 26.89 -36.40 -6.32
C SER A 76 27.61 -36.21 -4.98
N GLN A 77 27.88 -37.31 -4.27
CA GLN A 77 28.52 -37.29 -2.96
C GLN A 77 29.98 -36.79 -3.04
N SER A 78 30.68 -37.06 -4.15
CA SER A 78 32.06 -36.62 -4.37
C SER A 78 32.21 -35.10 -4.40
N ASP A 79 31.30 -34.37 -5.06
CA ASP A 79 31.38 -32.92 -5.17
C ASP A 79 31.22 -32.24 -3.80
N LEU A 80 30.27 -32.73 -3.01
CA LEU A 80 30.01 -32.23 -1.66
C LEU A 80 31.18 -32.54 -0.73
N ASN A 81 31.73 -33.76 -0.79
CA ASN A 81 32.91 -34.13 0.00
C ASN A 81 34.12 -33.25 -0.35
N ASN A 82 34.36 -33.00 -1.63
CA ASN A 82 35.44 -32.12 -2.09
C ASN A 82 35.23 -30.68 -1.61
N ALA A 83 34.01 -30.15 -1.71
CA ALA A 83 33.68 -28.82 -1.20
C ALA A 83 33.92 -28.73 0.32
N LEU A 84 33.48 -29.74 1.09
CA LEU A 84 33.72 -29.80 2.54
C LEU A 84 35.20 -29.93 2.90
N LEU A 85 35.99 -30.68 2.13
CA LEU A 85 37.45 -30.78 2.29
C LEU A 85 38.14 -29.42 2.06
N ILE A 86 37.80 -28.72 0.97
CA ILE A 86 38.33 -27.40 0.65
C ILE A 86 37.94 -26.40 1.75
N LEU A 87 36.67 -26.38 2.13
CA LEU A 87 36.15 -25.52 3.20
C LEU A 87 36.83 -25.83 4.55
N GLY A 88 37.04 -27.11 4.88
CA GLY A 88 37.78 -27.53 6.06
C GLY A 88 39.22 -27.00 6.06
N ALA A 89 39.93 -27.13 4.94
CA ALA A 89 41.28 -26.59 4.79
C ALA A 89 41.33 -25.07 4.96
N ILE A 90 40.37 -24.34 4.36
CA ILE A 90 40.23 -22.89 4.52
C ILE A 90 39.95 -22.53 5.98
N TRP A 91 39.08 -23.27 6.66
CA TRP A 91 38.74 -23.02 8.06
C TRP A 91 39.93 -23.23 8.99
N PHE A 92 40.71 -24.31 8.81
CA PHE A 92 41.95 -24.52 9.54
C PHE A 92 42.96 -23.40 9.28
N ALA A 93 43.08 -22.93 8.02
CA ALA A 93 43.93 -21.80 7.69
C ALA A 93 43.46 -20.51 8.41
N LYS A 94 42.15 -20.22 8.43
CA LYS A 94 41.61 -19.07 9.18
C LYS A 94 41.96 -19.18 10.67
N LEU A 95 41.72 -20.34 11.29
CA LEU A 95 42.05 -20.57 12.71
C LEU A 95 43.54 -20.38 13.02
N ALA A 96 44.42 -20.87 12.14
CA ALA A 96 45.86 -20.73 12.30
C ALA A 96 46.34 -19.28 12.19
N ILE A 97 45.60 -18.44 11.46
CA ILE A 97 45.93 -17.03 11.19
C ILE A 97 45.40 -16.09 12.28
N ILE A 98 44.31 -16.42 12.99
CA ILE A 98 43.73 -15.56 14.06
C ILE A 98 44.77 -15.07 15.07
N PRO A 99 45.71 -15.91 15.59
CA PRO A 99 46.73 -15.44 16.54
C PRO A 99 47.62 -14.32 16.01
N LEU A 100 47.73 -14.15 14.69
CA LEU A 100 48.54 -13.11 14.04
C LEU A 100 47.86 -11.73 14.06
N PHE A 101 46.54 -11.68 14.28
CA PHE A 101 45.77 -10.46 14.29
C PHE A 101 45.14 -10.25 15.66
N PRO A 102 45.46 -9.18 16.41
CA PRO A 102 44.92 -8.96 17.76
C PRO A 102 43.41 -8.68 17.79
N GLY A 103 42.81 -8.38 16.64
CA GLY A 103 41.40 -8.02 16.52
C GLY A 103 41.10 -6.63 17.12
N PHE A 104 39.83 -6.21 17.07
CA PHE A 104 39.43 -4.95 17.68
C PHE A 104 39.06 -5.16 19.17
N GLY A 105 39.93 -4.65 20.05
CA GLY A 105 39.89 -4.91 21.49
C GLY A 105 38.53 -4.73 22.17
N PRO A 106 37.82 -3.60 21.96
CA PRO A 106 36.50 -3.38 22.58
C PRO A 106 35.44 -4.43 22.21
N ASP A 107 35.40 -4.84 20.93
CA ASP A 107 34.41 -5.82 20.46
C ASP A 107 34.72 -7.21 21.01
N ILE A 108 35.98 -7.64 20.91
CA ILE A 108 36.42 -8.95 21.42
C ILE A 108 36.28 -9.03 22.93
N GLY A 109 36.66 -7.96 23.64
CA GLY A 109 36.48 -7.86 25.08
C GLY A 109 35.01 -7.98 25.48
N SER A 110 34.10 -7.35 24.73
CA SER A 110 32.66 -7.48 24.95
C SER A 110 32.20 -8.93 24.74
N TYR A 111 32.59 -9.60 23.65
CA TYR A 111 32.22 -11.00 23.42
C TYR A 111 32.76 -11.95 24.50
N GLN A 112 34.00 -11.77 24.94
CA GLN A 112 34.58 -12.56 26.03
C GLN A 112 33.85 -12.31 27.35
N ALA A 113 33.54 -11.06 27.65
CA ALA A 113 32.81 -10.67 28.85
C ALA A 113 31.39 -11.27 28.85
N TRP A 114 30.67 -11.17 27.73
CA TRP A 114 29.33 -11.75 27.57
C TRP A 114 29.34 -13.28 27.65
N ALA A 115 30.30 -13.94 27.00
CA ALA A 115 30.50 -15.39 27.09
C ALA A 115 30.74 -15.84 28.54
N GLY A 116 31.60 -15.13 29.27
CA GLY A 116 31.84 -15.38 30.69
C GLY A 116 30.62 -15.11 31.57
N ARG A 117 29.87 -14.04 31.27
CA ARG A 117 28.65 -13.65 32.01
C ARG A 117 27.56 -14.71 31.91
N ILE A 118 27.20 -15.13 30.70
CA ILE A 118 26.15 -16.14 30.53
C ILE A 118 26.60 -17.52 31.06
N ALA A 119 27.88 -17.87 30.92
CA ALA A 119 28.43 -19.13 31.45
C ALA A 119 28.46 -19.19 33.00
N SER A 120 28.57 -18.03 33.66
CA SER A 120 28.59 -17.93 35.12
C SER A 120 27.20 -17.71 35.72
N ALA A 121 26.43 -16.76 35.21
CA ALA A 121 25.15 -16.35 35.77
C ALA A 121 23.94 -17.13 35.22
N GLY A 122 24.06 -17.68 34.01
CA GLY A 122 22.94 -18.28 33.28
C GLY A 122 22.04 -17.26 32.56
N PRO A 123 21.18 -17.71 31.62
CA PRO A 123 20.37 -16.84 30.78
C PRO A 123 19.49 -15.83 31.53
N ALA A 124 18.83 -16.26 32.62
CA ALA A 124 17.87 -15.42 33.36
C ALA A 124 18.51 -14.18 34.02
N LEU A 125 19.82 -14.22 34.29
CA LEU A 125 20.56 -13.15 34.97
C LEU A 125 21.57 -12.45 34.04
N THR A 126 21.54 -12.80 32.75
CA THR A 126 22.51 -12.28 31.77
C THR A 126 22.30 -10.78 31.54
N TYR A 127 21.04 -10.32 31.43
CA TYR A 127 20.67 -8.91 31.23
C TYR A 127 20.37 -8.13 32.53
N ALA A 128 20.89 -8.60 33.67
CA ALA A 128 20.68 -7.91 34.95
C ALA A 128 21.23 -6.46 34.92
N HIS A 129 20.60 -5.57 35.68
CA HIS A 129 20.95 -4.15 35.72
C HIS A 129 22.44 -3.90 36.02
N GLY A 130 23.04 -2.94 35.30
CA GLY A 130 24.44 -2.53 35.49
C GLY A 130 25.47 -3.24 34.62
N TYR A 131 25.05 -4.16 33.73
CA TYR A 131 25.93 -4.86 32.80
C TYR A 131 25.57 -4.55 31.34
N PHE A 132 26.55 -4.15 30.53
CA PHE A 132 26.34 -3.74 29.14
C PHE A 132 26.24 -4.96 28.21
N ILE A 133 25.05 -5.15 27.60
CA ILE A 133 24.79 -6.11 26.52
C ILE A 133 23.77 -5.48 25.57
N ASP A 134 24.15 -5.28 24.32
CA ASP A 134 23.35 -4.66 23.26
C ASP A 134 22.88 -5.66 22.18
N TYR A 135 23.33 -6.92 22.28
CA TYR A 135 22.91 -8.02 21.41
C TYR A 135 21.63 -8.69 21.91
N PRO A 136 20.74 -9.14 21.01
CA PRO A 136 19.61 -9.96 21.40
C PRO A 136 20.00 -11.41 21.75
N PRO A 137 19.07 -12.19 22.34
CA PRO A 137 19.36 -13.47 22.99
C PRO A 137 20.05 -14.57 22.18
N VAL A 138 19.83 -14.68 20.86
CA VAL A 138 20.21 -15.91 20.14
C VAL A 138 21.72 -16.07 20.02
N TYR A 139 22.45 -14.98 19.74
CA TYR A 139 23.91 -15.06 19.66
C TYR A 139 24.55 -15.41 21.01
N LEU A 140 23.89 -15.04 22.12
CA LEU A 140 24.37 -15.37 23.45
C LEU A 140 24.39 -16.88 23.73
N TYR A 141 23.53 -17.69 23.10
CA TYR A 141 23.65 -19.16 23.19
C TYR A 141 24.95 -19.68 22.60
N ALA A 142 25.40 -19.11 21.49
CA ALA A 142 26.66 -19.47 20.86
C ALA A 142 27.86 -19.04 21.75
N LEU A 143 27.79 -17.82 22.31
CA LEU A 143 28.78 -17.35 23.29
C LEU A 143 28.75 -18.15 24.59
N TRP A 144 27.59 -18.68 24.99
CA TRP A 144 27.48 -19.53 26.17
C TRP A 144 28.20 -20.86 25.97
N ALA A 145 28.05 -21.50 24.81
CA ALA A 145 28.80 -22.70 24.48
C ALA A 145 30.31 -22.43 24.49
N ALA A 146 30.76 -21.33 23.87
CA ALA A 146 32.16 -20.93 23.89
C ALA A 146 32.68 -20.64 25.31
N GLY A 147 31.94 -19.86 26.10
CA GLY A 147 32.29 -19.52 27.49
C GLY A 147 32.33 -20.75 28.40
N ALA A 148 31.44 -21.73 28.18
CA ALA A 148 31.49 -23.00 28.89
C ALA A 148 32.77 -23.79 28.56
N ILE A 149 33.17 -23.85 27.29
CA ILE A 149 34.42 -24.50 26.86
C ILE A 149 35.64 -23.80 27.47
N VAL A 150 35.67 -22.46 27.47
CA VAL A 150 36.74 -21.68 28.12
C VAL A 150 36.85 -22.03 29.60
N ARG A 151 35.73 -22.09 30.34
CA ARG A 151 35.72 -22.46 31.76
C ARG A 151 36.13 -23.91 32.01
N LEU A 152 35.72 -24.84 31.15
CA LEU A 152 36.06 -26.27 31.28
C LEU A 152 37.54 -26.54 31.00
N THR A 153 38.12 -25.84 30.03
CA THR A 153 39.52 -26.04 29.60
C THR A 153 40.51 -25.18 30.38
N GLY A 154 40.04 -24.18 31.12
CA GLY A 154 40.91 -23.18 31.76
C GLY A 154 41.64 -22.29 30.74
N ALA A 155 41.15 -22.19 29.50
CA ALA A 155 41.78 -21.41 28.44
C ALA A 155 41.87 -19.93 28.82
N ALA A 156 43.01 -19.30 28.54
CA ALA A 156 43.26 -17.89 28.77
C ALA A 156 43.93 -17.22 27.56
N GLY A 157 43.96 -15.89 27.51
CA GLY A 157 44.60 -15.11 26.46
C GLY A 157 44.08 -15.47 25.06
N THR A 158 45.00 -15.69 24.11
CA THR A 158 44.70 -15.99 22.71
C THR A 158 43.86 -17.26 22.54
N THR A 159 44.08 -18.28 23.37
CA THR A 159 43.31 -19.54 23.29
C THR A 159 41.84 -19.32 23.64
N ALA A 160 41.56 -18.52 24.68
CA ALA A 160 40.18 -18.17 25.05
C ALA A 160 39.50 -17.35 23.95
N ARG A 161 40.23 -16.44 23.31
CA ARG A 161 39.75 -15.64 22.18
C ARG A 161 39.36 -16.51 20.99
N VAL A 162 40.21 -17.44 20.57
CA VAL A 162 39.91 -18.36 19.47
C VAL A 162 38.63 -19.15 19.74
N ILE A 163 38.42 -19.60 20.98
CA ILE A 163 37.18 -20.30 21.37
C ILE A 163 35.96 -19.37 21.27
N VAL A 164 36.07 -18.12 21.72
CA VAL A 164 34.97 -17.13 21.70
C VAL A 164 34.61 -16.67 20.29
N GLU A 165 35.58 -16.57 19.37
CA GLU A 165 35.34 -16.20 17.96
C GLU A 165 34.92 -17.39 17.08
N SER A 166 35.19 -18.62 17.52
CA SER A 166 34.87 -19.84 16.78
C SER A 166 33.42 -19.93 16.26
N PRO A 167 32.37 -19.53 17.01
CA PRO A 167 31.00 -19.57 16.49
C PRO A 167 30.79 -18.74 15.23
N ALA A 168 31.39 -17.55 15.14
CA ALA A 168 31.32 -16.71 13.94
C ALA A 168 32.06 -17.34 12.76
N LEU A 169 33.21 -17.98 13.01
CA LEU A 169 33.99 -18.65 11.98
C LEU A 169 33.33 -19.93 11.46
N ILE A 170 32.65 -20.66 12.35
CA ILE A 170 31.79 -21.80 11.97
C ILE A 170 30.64 -21.30 11.10
N ALA A 171 30.01 -20.17 11.45
CA ALA A 171 28.94 -19.61 10.62
C ALA A 171 29.44 -19.14 9.24
N ASP A 172 30.64 -18.56 9.16
CA ASP A 172 31.34 -18.21 7.91
C ASP A 172 31.48 -19.43 6.99
N LEU A 173 31.92 -20.55 7.56
CA LEU A 173 32.09 -21.82 6.87
C LEU A 173 30.76 -22.37 6.34
N LEU A 174 29.75 -22.38 7.21
CA LEU A 174 28.41 -22.86 6.87
C LEU A 174 27.72 -21.95 5.85
N LEU A 175 28.01 -20.65 5.84
CA LEU A 175 27.50 -19.70 4.85
C LEU A 175 28.07 -20.02 3.46
N ALA A 176 29.37 -20.28 3.36
CA ALA A 176 30.02 -20.71 2.12
C ALA A 176 29.50 -22.09 1.65
N ALA A 177 29.34 -23.05 2.57
CA ALA A 177 28.77 -24.36 2.28
C ALA A 177 27.32 -24.26 1.78
N THR A 178 26.49 -23.42 2.43
CA THR A 178 25.09 -23.19 2.03
C THR A 178 25.01 -22.58 0.63
N THR A 179 25.91 -21.63 0.31
CA THR A 179 26.01 -21.03 -1.03
C THR A 179 26.39 -22.07 -2.08
N PHE A 180 27.37 -22.94 -1.79
CA PHE A 180 27.76 -24.05 -2.65
C PHE A 180 26.57 -25.00 -2.90
N ILE A 181 25.92 -25.46 -1.82
CA ILE A 181 24.78 -26.38 -1.88
C ILE A 181 23.68 -25.79 -2.76
N TYR A 182 23.31 -24.54 -2.52
CA TYR A 182 22.28 -23.86 -3.29
C TYR A 182 22.63 -23.79 -4.79
N LEU A 183 23.79 -23.24 -5.16
CA LEU A 183 24.21 -23.10 -6.56
C LEU A 183 24.38 -24.46 -7.26
N ARG A 184 24.87 -25.48 -6.54
CA ARG A 184 25.02 -26.83 -7.09
C ARG A 184 23.67 -27.48 -7.36
N ARG A 185 22.64 -27.23 -6.52
CA ARG A 185 21.25 -27.68 -6.79
C ARG A 185 20.67 -27.06 -8.06
N LEU A 186 21.11 -25.86 -8.44
CA LEU A 186 20.71 -25.21 -9.69
C LEU A 186 21.38 -25.79 -10.94
N GLY A 187 22.37 -26.68 -10.77
CA GLY A 187 23.11 -27.31 -11.86
C GLY A 187 24.45 -26.65 -12.20
N TYR A 188 24.81 -25.54 -11.54
CA TYR A 188 26.06 -24.82 -11.79
C TYR A 188 27.23 -25.42 -11.00
N LEU A 189 27.96 -26.41 -11.52
CA LEU A 189 29.11 -26.97 -10.79
C LEU A 189 30.24 -25.96 -10.59
N ALA A 190 30.76 -25.39 -11.69
CA ALA A 190 31.82 -24.38 -11.63
C ALA A 190 31.35 -23.13 -10.87
N GLY A 191 30.10 -22.70 -11.11
CA GLY A 191 29.48 -21.59 -10.39
C GLY A 191 29.33 -21.84 -8.90
N ALA A 192 29.05 -23.08 -8.47
CA ALA A 192 28.97 -23.43 -7.06
C ALA A 192 30.34 -23.33 -6.36
N TYR A 193 31.41 -23.85 -6.96
CA TYR A 193 32.76 -23.69 -6.43
C TYR A 193 33.19 -22.22 -6.44
N ALA A 194 32.91 -21.49 -7.51
CA ALA A 194 33.21 -20.06 -7.58
C ALA A 194 32.47 -19.29 -6.48
N GLY A 195 31.16 -19.49 -6.32
CA GLY A 195 30.36 -18.84 -5.29
C GLY A 195 30.80 -19.20 -3.87
N MET A 196 31.16 -20.47 -3.64
CA MET A 196 31.74 -20.93 -2.38
C MET A 196 33.02 -20.16 -2.04
N ILE A 197 33.95 -20.03 -2.99
CA ILE A 197 35.21 -19.32 -2.81
C ILE A 197 34.97 -17.81 -2.67
N MET A 198 34.03 -17.24 -3.43
CA MET A 198 33.63 -15.83 -3.34
C MET A 198 33.07 -15.46 -1.96
N VAL A 199 32.57 -16.42 -1.17
CA VAL A 199 32.19 -16.21 0.23
C VAL A 199 33.36 -16.54 1.16
N ALA A 200 33.94 -17.74 1.03
CA ALA A 200 34.92 -18.25 1.97
C ALA A 200 36.22 -17.43 2.02
N LEU A 201 36.65 -16.91 0.86
CA LEU A 201 37.89 -16.15 0.67
C LEU A 201 37.66 -14.71 0.23
N ASN A 202 36.44 -14.17 0.40
CA ASN A 202 36.21 -12.75 0.17
C ASN A 202 37.11 -11.93 1.12
N PRO A 203 37.93 -10.99 0.62
CA PRO A 203 38.86 -10.27 1.48
C PRO A 203 38.15 -9.37 2.50
N ALA A 204 36.99 -8.78 2.18
CA ALA A 204 36.23 -7.99 3.13
C ALA A 204 35.59 -8.86 4.23
N MET A 205 35.01 -10.01 3.85
CA MET A 205 34.40 -10.93 4.83
C MET A 205 35.45 -11.59 5.72
N LEU A 206 36.62 -11.93 5.16
CA LEU A 206 37.79 -12.39 5.92
C LEU A 206 38.30 -11.33 6.90
N PHE A 207 38.33 -10.06 6.48
CA PHE A 207 38.76 -8.97 7.33
C PHE A 207 37.81 -8.80 8.52
N ASP A 208 36.49 -8.81 8.27
CA ASP A 208 35.47 -8.73 9.31
C ASP A 208 35.58 -9.88 10.33
N SER A 209 35.69 -11.13 9.86
CA SER A 209 35.71 -12.29 10.75
C SER A 209 37.06 -12.54 11.43
N VAL A 210 38.17 -12.53 10.69
CA VAL A 210 39.50 -12.93 11.21
C VAL A 210 40.32 -11.74 11.71
N VAL A 211 40.30 -10.61 11.01
CA VAL A 211 41.16 -9.46 11.34
C VAL A 211 40.50 -8.53 12.35
N TRP A 212 39.19 -8.34 12.26
CA TRP A 212 38.41 -7.53 13.19
C TRP A 212 37.89 -8.36 14.37
N GLY A 213 37.34 -9.55 14.11
CA GLY A 213 36.76 -10.43 15.12
C GLY A 213 35.24 -10.25 15.29
N GLN A 214 34.52 -9.93 14.21
CA GLN A 214 33.07 -9.67 14.21
C GLN A 214 32.21 -10.90 13.91
N SER A 215 30.90 -10.78 14.18
CA SER A 215 29.93 -11.89 14.20
C SER A 215 28.87 -11.82 13.09
N ASP A 216 29.04 -10.95 12.09
CA ASP A 216 28.04 -10.69 11.04
C ASP A 216 27.71 -11.93 10.18
N SER A 217 28.62 -12.89 10.13
CA SER A 217 28.43 -14.20 9.48
C SER A 217 27.26 -15.01 10.05
N VAL A 218 27.02 -14.93 11.37
CA VAL A 218 25.99 -15.72 12.06
C VAL A 218 24.59 -15.30 11.62
N MET A 219 24.33 -13.98 11.63
CA MET A 219 23.06 -13.45 11.13
C MET A 219 22.89 -13.75 9.64
N THR A 220 23.95 -13.54 8.86
CA THR A 220 23.93 -13.71 7.40
C THR A 220 23.62 -15.15 6.99
N LEU A 221 24.21 -16.14 7.67
CA LEU A 221 23.91 -17.56 7.47
C LEU A 221 22.42 -17.86 7.66
N VAL A 222 21.87 -17.44 8.81
CA VAL A 222 20.48 -17.74 9.14
C VAL A 222 19.51 -17.01 8.21
N LEU A 223 19.82 -15.77 7.81
CA LEU A 223 19.05 -15.04 6.79
C LEU A 223 19.08 -15.72 5.43
N LEU A 224 20.25 -16.19 4.98
CA LEU A 224 20.37 -16.89 3.72
C LEU A 224 19.56 -18.20 3.73
N LEU A 225 19.65 -18.97 4.82
CA LEU A 225 18.84 -20.18 5.02
C LEU A 225 17.34 -19.86 5.00
N SER A 226 16.92 -18.74 5.61
CA SER A 226 15.52 -18.28 5.59
C SER A 226 15.03 -17.97 4.17
N VAL A 227 15.84 -17.27 3.37
CA VAL A 227 15.51 -16.97 1.96
C VAL A 227 15.46 -18.24 1.11
N ILE A 228 16.42 -19.16 1.29
CA ILE A 228 16.42 -20.45 0.58
C ILE A 228 15.21 -21.30 0.99
N ALA A 229 14.87 -21.37 2.28
CA ALA A 229 13.67 -22.05 2.77
C ALA A 229 12.39 -21.47 2.14
N THR A 230 12.35 -20.15 1.98
CA THR A 230 11.24 -19.44 1.32
C THR A 230 11.12 -19.82 -0.16
N LEU A 231 12.24 -20.05 -0.85
CA LEU A 231 12.26 -20.50 -2.25
C LEU A 231 11.83 -21.95 -2.43
N GLU A 232 12.09 -22.79 -1.44
CA GLU A 232 11.71 -24.21 -1.40
C GLU A 232 10.29 -24.42 -0.83
N ASP A 233 9.50 -23.35 -0.72
CA ASP A 233 8.12 -23.34 -0.19
C ASP A 233 7.99 -23.86 1.26
N GLN A 234 9.08 -23.87 2.04
CA GLN A 234 9.13 -24.23 3.46
C GLN A 234 8.93 -22.98 4.34
N TYR A 235 7.74 -22.38 4.26
CA TYR A 235 7.45 -21.07 4.87
C TYR A 235 7.57 -21.08 6.41
N GLU A 236 7.10 -22.12 7.10
CA GLU A 236 7.20 -22.22 8.55
C GLU A 236 8.66 -22.27 9.03
N LEU A 237 9.49 -23.06 8.33
CA LEU A 237 10.93 -23.11 8.58
C LEU A 237 11.59 -21.77 8.25
N ALA A 238 11.23 -21.15 7.13
CA ALA A 238 11.77 -19.86 6.70
C ALA A 238 11.53 -18.75 7.73
N TRP A 239 10.31 -18.66 8.23
CA TRP A 239 9.93 -17.65 9.23
C TRP A 239 10.45 -17.98 10.63
N GLY A 240 10.58 -19.26 10.98
CA GLY A 240 11.34 -19.68 12.17
C GLY A 240 12.79 -19.22 12.11
N LEU A 241 13.48 -19.46 10.98
CA LEU A 241 14.85 -18.97 10.75
C LEU A 241 14.91 -17.44 10.74
N ALA A 242 13.92 -16.75 10.18
CA ALA A 242 13.87 -15.28 10.22
C ALA A 242 13.78 -14.75 11.66
N ALA A 243 13.03 -15.41 12.55
CA ALA A 243 12.98 -15.07 13.97
C ALA A 243 14.34 -15.27 14.66
N ILE A 244 15.04 -16.37 14.34
CA ILE A 244 16.40 -16.62 14.81
C ILE A 244 17.33 -15.49 14.35
N ALA A 245 17.30 -15.11 13.08
CA ALA A 245 18.16 -14.07 12.54
C ALA A 245 17.92 -12.69 13.21
N VAL A 246 16.66 -12.31 13.41
CA VAL A 246 16.29 -11.08 14.13
C VAL A 246 16.87 -11.09 15.53
N LEU A 247 16.72 -12.21 16.24
CA LEU A 247 17.24 -12.36 17.60
C LEU A 247 18.76 -12.65 17.67
N VAL A 248 19.45 -12.78 16.53
CA VAL A 248 20.92 -12.70 16.46
C VAL A 248 21.34 -11.24 16.37
N LYS A 249 20.76 -10.47 15.43
CA LYS A 249 21.04 -9.05 15.22
C LYS A 249 19.80 -8.32 14.68
N PRO A 250 19.44 -7.13 15.21
CA PRO A 250 18.26 -6.37 14.78
C PRO A 250 18.24 -6.01 13.28
N GLN A 251 19.40 -5.94 12.63
CA GLN A 251 19.54 -5.64 11.20
C GLN A 251 18.73 -6.59 10.30
N ALA A 252 18.52 -7.84 10.74
CA ALA A 252 17.69 -8.81 10.04
C ALA A 252 16.22 -8.37 9.87
N LEU A 253 15.74 -7.40 10.67
CA LEU A 253 14.40 -6.82 10.53
C LEU A 253 14.16 -6.22 9.15
N ALA A 254 15.20 -5.69 8.49
CA ALA A 254 15.09 -5.12 7.16
C ALA A 254 14.55 -6.14 6.14
N LEU A 255 14.84 -7.43 6.30
CA LEU A 255 14.41 -8.44 5.33
C LEU A 255 12.97 -8.93 5.54
N LEU A 256 12.37 -8.69 6.71
CA LEU A 256 11.03 -9.21 7.03
C LEU A 256 9.93 -8.70 6.09
N PRO A 257 9.89 -7.43 5.66
CA PRO A 257 8.89 -6.99 4.68
C PRO A 257 8.98 -7.71 3.33
N VAL A 258 10.19 -8.09 2.90
CA VAL A 258 10.42 -8.85 1.65
C VAL A 258 9.87 -10.26 1.79
N LEU A 259 10.22 -10.95 2.86
CA LEU A 259 9.72 -12.30 3.16
C LEU A 259 8.20 -12.29 3.39
N GLY A 260 7.70 -11.27 4.10
CA GLY A 260 6.30 -10.92 4.33
C GLY A 260 5.52 -10.87 3.04
N LEU A 261 5.95 -10.00 2.14
CA LEU A 261 5.32 -9.79 0.85
C LEU A 261 5.44 -11.03 -0.04
N TRP A 262 6.62 -11.65 -0.11
CA TRP A 262 6.83 -12.87 -0.90
C TRP A 262 5.91 -13.99 -0.43
N THR A 263 5.88 -14.29 0.87
CA THR A 263 5.01 -15.32 1.46
C THR A 263 3.55 -15.00 1.18
N LEU A 264 3.11 -13.75 1.39
CA LEU A 264 1.73 -13.33 1.12
C LEU A 264 1.34 -13.47 -0.35
N LEU A 265 2.27 -13.19 -1.26
CA LEU A 265 2.11 -13.35 -2.71
C LEU A 265 2.39 -14.78 -3.19
N ARG A 266 2.87 -15.71 -2.36
CA ARG A 266 3.24 -17.08 -2.77
C ARG A 266 2.48 -18.20 -2.06
N CYS A 267 1.92 -17.96 -0.89
CA CYS A 267 1.16 -18.95 -0.14
C CYS A 267 -0.32 -18.55 0.05
N GLN A 268 -1.10 -19.47 0.63
CA GLN A 268 -2.46 -19.18 1.09
C GLN A 268 -2.42 -18.44 2.44
N TRP A 269 -3.42 -17.61 2.75
CA TRP A 269 -3.45 -16.85 4.02
C TRP A 269 -3.28 -17.73 5.27
N ARG A 270 -3.76 -18.98 5.26
CA ARG A 270 -3.53 -19.94 6.36
C ARG A 270 -2.05 -20.28 6.54
N ARG A 271 -1.33 -20.51 5.43
CA ARG A 271 0.13 -20.74 5.48
C ARG A 271 0.91 -19.48 5.87
N TRP A 272 0.40 -18.31 5.49
CA TRP A 272 0.96 -17.04 5.96
C TRP A 272 0.81 -16.90 7.48
N LEU A 273 -0.35 -17.27 8.03
CA LEU A 273 -0.57 -17.32 9.47
C LEU A 273 0.27 -18.39 10.17
N THR A 274 0.40 -19.61 9.63
CA THR A 274 1.27 -20.64 10.25
C THR A 274 2.74 -20.22 10.22
N ALA A 275 3.18 -19.54 9.16
CA ALA A 275 4.51 -18.97 9.09
C ALA A 275 4.71 -17.84 10.11
N ALA A 276 3.73 -16.94 10.27
CA ALA A 276 3.74 -15.91 11.31
C ALA A 276 3.74 -16.53 12.72
N MET A 277 2.95 -17.59 12.95
CA MET A 277 2.97 -18.35 14.20
C MET A 277 4.31 -19.04 14.44
N ALA A 278 4.97 -19.56 13.40
CA ALA A 278 6.30 -20.13 13.50
C ALA A 278 7.34 -19.07 13.90
N PHE A 279 7.28 -17.86 13.33
CA PHE A 279 8.12 -16.73 13.74
C PHE A 279 7.92 -16.40 15.22
N ILE A 280 6.67 -16.29 15.67
CA ILE A 280 6.33 -15.99 17.07
C ILE A 280 6.79 -17.12 18.00
N ALA A 281 6.50 -18.38 17.65
CA ALA A 281 6.85 -19.54 18.48
C ALA A 281 8.36 -19.69 18.65
N VAL A 282 9.14 -19.57 17.57
CA VAL A 282 10.60 -19.62 17.64
C VAL A 282 11.14 -18.41 18.41
N GLY A 283 10.54 -17.23 18.24
CA GLY A 283 10.87 -16.05 19.03
C GLY A 283 10.65 -16.27 20.54
N ILE A 284 9.50 -16.82 20.93
CA ILE A 284 9.21 -17.15 22.34
C ILE A 284 10.21 -18.17 22.89
N ILE A 285 10.50 -19.24 22.14
CA ILE A 285 11.48 -20.26 22.56
C ILE A 285 12.84 -19.62 22.81
N ALA A 286 13.30 -18.75 21.91
CA ALA A 286 14.59 -18.07 22.04
C ALA A 286 14.64 -17.07 23.20
N ILE A 287 13.53 -16.40 23.51
CA ILE A 287 13.46 -15.35 24.54
C ILE A 287 13.19 -15.92 25.93
N ALA A 288 12.43 -17.02 26.03
CA ALA A 288 11.89 -17.54 27.29
C ALA A 288 12.92 -17.71 28.41
N PRO A 289 14.15 -18.23 28.17
CA PRO A 289 15.15 -18.38 29.24
C PRO A 289 15.68 -17.05 29.81
N PHE A 290 15.54 -15.96 29.06
CA PHE A 290 15.99 -14.62 29.43
C PHE A 290 14.85 -13.74 29.98
N GLN A 291 13.59 -14.17 29.86
CA GLN A 291 12.42 -13.38 30.29
C GLN A 291 12.26 -13.30 31.81
N ARG A 292 12.81 -14.28 32.55
CA ARG A 292 12.68 -14.36 34.01
C ARG A 292 13.32 -13.11 34.64
N HIS A 293 12.64 -12.51 35.61
CA HIS A 293 13.05 -11.24 36.27
C HIS A 293 13.01 -9.98 35.39
N HIS A 294 12.45 -10.07 34.19
CA HIS A 294 12.22 -8.93 33.30
C HIS A 294 10.72 -8.69 33.06
N PRO A 295 10.28 -7.42 32.86
CA PRO A 295 8.92 -7.13 32.45
C PRO A 295 8.62 -7.72 31.08
N TRP A 296 7.34 -7.97 30.76
CA TRP A 296 6.94 -8.62 29.51
C TRP A 296 7.42 -7.90 28.23
N ASN A 297 7.68 -6.59 28.31
CA ASN A 297 8.10 -5.75 27.19
C ASN A 297 9.61 -5.49 27.12
N TRP A 298 10.43 -6.13 27.96
CA TRP A 298 11.87 -5.84 28.05
C TRP A 298 12.62 -6.02 26.72
N ILE A 299 12.24 -7.00 25.90
CA ILE A 299 12.89 -7.24 24.62
C ILE A 299 12.66 -6.07 23.65
N TRP A 300 11.48 -5.44 23.71
CA TRP A 300 11.20 -4.23 22.94
C TRP A 300 12.03 -3.05 23.44
N LEU A 301 12.19 -2.94 24.77
CA LEU A 301 13.05 -1.93 25.39
C LEU A 301 14.52 -2.13 25.02
N LEU A 302 15.01 -3.38 24.95
CA LEU A 302 16.36 -3.70 24.49
C LEU A 302 16.57 -3.22 23.05
N TYR A 303 15.66 -3.55 22.14
CA TYR A 303 15.76 -3.12 20.74
C TYR A 303 15.67 -1.60 20.60
N ALA A 304 14.77 -0.95 21.33
CA ALA A 304 14.64 0.50 21.35
C ALA A 304 15.92 1.16 21.88
N ALA A 305 16.51 0.62 22.96
CA ALA A 305 17.76 1.09 23.53
C ALA A 305 18.94 0.89 22.57
N THR A 306 19.09 -0.29 21.96
CA THR A 306 20.13 -0.56 20.96
C THR A 306 19.99 0.37 19.74
N ALA A 307 18.77 0.62 19.27
CA ALA A 307 18.53 1.54 18.16
C ALA A 307 18.79 3.01 18.54
N ALA A 308 18.52 3.39 19.79
CA ALA A 308 18.77 4.73 20.33
C ALA A 308 20.22 4.94 20.80
N TYR A 309 21.05 3.90 20.83
CA TYR A 309 22.41 4.00 21.35
C TYR A 309 23.28 4.95 20.51
N TYR A 310 23.05 5.01 19.20
CA TYR A 310 23.71 5.94 18.29
C TYR A 310 22.70 6.99 17.81
N HIS A 311 23.07 8.27 17.88
CA HIS A 311 22.29 9.41 17.37
C HIS A 311 23.04 10.13 16.26
N GLU A 312 23.62 9.35 15.36
CA GLU A 312 24.57 9.84 14.35
C GLU A 312 24.06 9.63 12.93
N THR A 313 24.36 10.58 12.03
CA THR A 313 24.03 10.56 10.60
C THR A 313 24.45 9.24 9.95
N SER A 314 25.70 8.86 10.15
CA SER A 314 26.27 7.55 9.90
C SER A 314 27.41 7.36 10.89
N VAL A 315 27.49 6.20 11.54
CA VAL A 315 28.54 5.96 12.53
C VAL A 315 29.86 5.88 11.79
N ASN A 316 30.03 4.86 10.97
CA ASN A 316 31.26 4.60 10.23
C ASN A 316 30.95 3.99 8.85
N ALA A 317 29.68 3.98 8.43
CA ALA A 317 29.31 3.47 7.11
C ALA A 317 29.58 4.53 6.03
N PHE A 318 30.33 4.14 5.00
CA PHE A 318 30.53 4.96 3.80
C PHE A 318 29.31 4.84 2.88
N ASN A 319 28.27 5.61 3.20
CA ASN A 319 26.94 5.55 2.60
C ASN A 319 26.37 6.94 2.23
N LEU A 320 25.10 7.00 1.80
CA LEU A 320 24.49 8.28 1.38
C LEU A 320 24.41 9.27 2.54
N MET A 321 24.07 8.80 3.74
CA MET A 321 23.93 9.67 4.93
C MET A 321 25.27 10.32 5.28
N ALA A 322 26.37 9.56 5.21
CA ALA A 322 27.72 10.09 5.33
C ALA A 322 28.03 11.13 4.24
N LEU A 323 27.67 10.85 2.98
CA LEU A 323 27.95 11.73 1.85
C LEU A 323 27.25 13.10 1.97
N ILE A 324 25.99 13.11 2.38
CA ILE A 324 25.18 14.34 2.44
C ILE A 324 25.39 15.11 3.74
N ALA A 325 25.58 14.42 4.88
CA ALA A 325 25.59 15.03 6.21
C ALA A 325 26.95 14.93 6.94
N GLY A 326 27.88 14.12 6.44
CA GLY A 326 29.14 13.77 7.12
C GLY A 326 29.01 12.55 8.05
N LEU A 327 30.14 11.99 8.46
CA LEU A 327 30.25 10.89 9.45
C LEU A 327 30.15 11.43 10.89
N ARG A 328 29.56 10.64 11.80
CA ARG A 328 29.52 10.87 13.25
C ARG A 328 28.93 12.23 13.67
N HIS A 329 28.12 12.86 12.81
CA HIS A 329 27.40 14.10 13.15
C HIS A 329 26.04 13.77 13.76
N PRO A 330 25.43 14.65 14.58
CA PRO A 330 24.07 14.45 15.06
C PRO A 330 23.08 14.24 13.92
N ASP A 331 22.28 13.17 13.98
CA ASP A 331 21.25 12.87 12.96
C ASP A 331 20.04 13.82 13.00
N SER A 332 20.01 14.74 13.98
CA SER A 332 19.09 15.87 14.08
C SER A 332 19.44 17.05 13.17
N ILE A 333 20.63 17.06 12.56
CA ILE A 333 21.01 18.06 11.56
C ILE A 333 20.01 18.03 10.41
N LYS A 334 19.61 19.22 9.94
CA LYS A 334 18.61 19.37 8.89
C LYS A 334 19.27 19.52 7.52
N ILE A 335 18.84 18.72 6.55
CA ILE A 335 19.13 18.88 5.13
C ILE A 335 17.82 19.27 4.45
N VAL A 336 17.80 20.44 3.79
CA VAL A 336 16.58 21.00 3.17
C VAL A 336 15.42 21.07 4.17
N GLY A 337 15.71 21.44 5.42
CA GLY A 337 14.70 21.59 6.49
C GLY A 337 14.26 20.29 7.18
N ILE A 338 14.70 19.12 6.72
CA ILE A 338 14.32 17.81 7.27
C ILE A 338 15.50 17.20 8.04
N PRO A 339 15.33 16.70 9.28
CA PRO A 339 16.37 15.98 9.99
C PRO A 339 16.90 14.79 9.17
N VAL A 340 18.22 14.54 9.21
CA VAL A 340 18.84 13.43 8.45
C VAL A 340 18.24 12.08 8.83
N PHE A 341 17.88 11.88 10.10
CA PHE A 341 17.19 10.67 10.54
C PHE A 341 15.88 10.45 9.76
N ASP A 342 15.02 11.46 9.73
CA ASP A 342 13.71 11.40 9.06
C ASP A 342 13.87 11.27 7.55
N LEU A 343 14.87 11.94 6.97
CA LEU A 343 15.19 11.83 5.54
C LEU A 343 15.60 10.40 5.18
N GLY A 344 16.55 9.81 5.90
CA GLY A 344 17.04 8.46 5.64
C GLY A 344 15.96 7.40 5.83
N MET A 345 15.22 7.48 6.93
CA MET A 345 14.07 6.59 7.18
C MET A 345 12.96 6.76 6.15
N GLY A 346 12.69 8.00 5.71
CA GLY A 346 11.74 8.32 4.65
C GLY A 346 12.14 7.72 3.29
N LEU A 347 13.44 7.68 2.96
CA LEU A 347 13.96 7.08 1.72
C LEU A 347 13.84 5.55 1.68
N LEU A 348 13.65 4.88 2.82
CA LEU A 348 13.35 3.44 2.83
C LEU A 348 11.94 3.14 2.27
N VAL A 349 10.98 4.06 2.38
CA VAL A 349 9.62 3.87 1.85
C VAL A 349 9.62 3.65 0.33
N PRO A 350 10.21 4.54 -0.51
CA PRO A 350 10.28 4.29 -1.94
C PRO A 350 11.14 3.07 -2.30
N LEU A 351 12.17 2.72 -1.50
CA LEU A 351 12.93 1.48 -1.66
C LEU A 351 12.04 0.24 -1.51
N TYR A 352 11.28 0.13 -0.42
CA TYR A 352 10.37 -1.01 -0.22
C TYR A 352 9.22 -1.00 -1.23
N ALA A 353 8.74 0.17 -1.67
CA ALA A 353 7.75 0.26 -2.74
C ALA A 353 8.30 -0.25 -4.08
N PHE A 354 9.55 0.09 -4.40
CA PHE A 354 10.25 -0.43 -5.58
C PHE A 354 10.43 -1.96 -5.50
N ILE A 355 10.83 -2.47 -4.34
CA ILE A 355 11.03 -3.91 -4.14
C ILE A 355 9.70 -4.67 -4.19
N ALA A 356 8.64 -4.11 -3.62
CA ALA A 356 7.30 -4.65 -3.75
C ALA A 356 6.84 -4.69 -5.22
N TRP A 357 7.16 -3.63 -5.99
CA TRP A 357 6.91 -3.59 -7.42
C TRP A 357 7.72 -4.64 -8.19
N VAL A 358 9.00 -4.84 -7.87
CA VAL A 358 9.88 -5.85 -8.47
C VAL A 358 9.32 -7.27 -8.23
N ILE A 359 9.06 -7.64 -6.97
CA ILE A 359 8.51 -8.96 -6.59
C ILE A 359 7.15 -9.20 -7.25
N TRP A 360 6.34 -8.16 -7.39
CA TRP A 360 5.04 -8.26 -8.01
C TRP A 360 5.07 -8.33 -9.54
N ARG A 361 6.15 -7.90 -10.20
CA ARG A 361 6.36 -8.08 -11.64
C ARG A 361 6.76 -9.52 -11.97
N ALA A 362 7.69 -10.08 -11.22
CA ALA A 362 8.20 -11.43 -11.40
C ALA A 362 8.38 -12.09 -10.04
N ALA A 363 7.79 -13.26 -9.85
CA ALA A 363 7.91 -14.01 -8.61
C ALA A 363 8.71 -15.28 -8.87
N ASP A 364 9.96 -15.09 -9.30
CA ASP A 364 10.93 -16.14 -9.55
C ASP A 364 12.10 -16.09 -8.56
N ARG A 365 12.92 -17.14 -8.59
CA ARG A 365 14.07 -17.33 -7.70
C ARG A 365 15.02 -16.13 -7.70
N ARG A 366 15.36 -15.66 -8.89
CA ARG A 366 16.27 -14.53 -9.08
C ARG A 366 15.70 -13.26 -8.47
N THR A 367 14.40 -13.02 -8.63
CA THR A 367 13.74 -11.84 -8.08
C THR A 367 13.77 -11.81 -6.56
N LEU A 368 13.57 -12.93 -5.87
CA LEU A 368 13.67 -12.95 -4.41
C LEU A 368 15.11 -12.66 -3.96
N PHE A 369 16.12 -13.30 -4.56
CA PHE A 369 17.52 -13.02 -4.24
C PHE A 369 17.89 -11.57 -4.49
N PHE A 370 17.45 -11.00 -5.63
CA PHE A 370 17.64 -9.60 -5.95
C PHE A 370 16.95 -8.67 -4.95
N ALA A 371 15.69 -8.95 -4.58
CA ALA A 371 14.96 -8.17 -3.59
C ALA A 371 15.62 -8.22 -2.21
N SER A 372 16.11 -9.39 -1.79
CA SER A 372 16.84 -9.57 -0.54
C SER A 372 18.16 -8.79 -0.55
N PHE A 373 18.96 -8.93 -1.61
CA PHE A 373 20.18 -8.15 -1.82
C PHE A 373 19.91 -6.65 -1.78
N LEU A 374 18.92 -6.18 -2.55
CA LEU A 374 18.63 -4.76 -2.70
C LEU A 374 18.08 -4.12 -1.43
N VAL A 375 17.27 -4.84 -0.64
CA VAL A 375 16.83 -4.34 0.67
C VAL A 375 18.03 -4.14 1.60
N ILE A 376 18.91 -5.14 1.72
CA ILE A 376 20.03 -5.07 2.65
C ILE A 376 21.00 -3.96 2.21
N PHE A 377 21.30 -3.89 0.91
CA PHE A 377 22.17 -2.86 0.36
C PHE A 377 21.53 -1.47 0.46
N GLY A 378 20.24 -1.34 0.16
CA GLY A 378 19.50 -0.10 0.27
C GLY A 378 19.34 0.37 1.70
N PHE A 379 19.20 -0.54 2.67
CA PHE A 379 19.19 -0.20 4.09
C PHE A 379 20.56 0.36 4.52
N PHE A 380 21.67 -0.30 4.14
CA PHE A 380 23.02 0.23 4.35
C PHE A 380 23.21 1.62 3.73
N MET A 381 22.69 1.82 2.51
CA MET A 381 22.86 3.07 1.78
C MET A 381 22.04 4.23 2.34
N LEU A 382 20.78 3.98 2.71
CA LEU A 382 19.78 5.02 2.95
C LEU A 382 19.47 5.24 4.44
N ALA A 383 19.62 4.21 5.28
CA ALA A 383 19.30 4.37 6.71
C ALA A 383 20.41 5.15 7.44
N PRO A 384 20.05 5.99 8.43
CA PRO A 384 21.01 6.64 9.32
C PRO A 384 21.60 5.64 10.33
N ARG A 385 22.63 6.04 11.10
CA ARG A 385 23.22 5.23 12.19
C ARG A 385 23.83 3.89 11.75
N MET A 386 24.33 3.81 10.51
CA MET A 386 24.93 2.59 9.97
C MET A 386 26.41 2.46 10.35
N HIS A 387 26.85 1.22 10.60
CA HIS A 387 28.26 0.87 10.82
C HIS A 387 28.93 0.33 9.56
N GLU A 388 30.25 0.40 9.55
CA GLU A 388 31.12 0.01 8.44
C GLU A 388 30.90 -1.42 7.94
N ARG A 389 30.65 -2.35 8.88
CA ARG A 389 30.47 -3.79 8.65
C ARG A 389 29.11 -4.20 8.11
N TYR A 390 28.12 -3.29 8.10
CA TYR A 390 26.74 -3.64 7.69
C TYR A 390 26.59 -3.92 6.19
N LEU A 391 27.67 -3.72 5.41
CA LEU A 391 27.74 -4.13 4.02
C LEU A 391 28.08 -5.64 3.87
N TYR A 392 28.57 -6.32 4.92
CA TYR A 392 28.90 -7.75 4.89
C TYR A 392 27.76 -8.65 4.36
N PRO A 393 26.50 -8.56 4.86
CA PRO A 393 25.44 -9.46 4.40
C PRO A 393 25.07 -9.20 2.94
N THR A 394 25.24 -7.96 2.46
CA THR A 394 25.03 -7.59 1.05
C THR A 394 25.91 -8.42 0.12
N LEU A 395 27.19 -8.61 0.47
CA LEU A 395 28.13 -9.39 -0.33
C LEU A 395 27.67 -10.84 -0.47
N ALA A 396 27.24 -11.47 0.62
CA ALA A 396 26.78 -12.86 0.61
C ALA A 396 25.53 -13.05 -0.28
N PHE A 397 24.55 -12.15 -0.18
CA PHE A 397 23.33 -12.20 -1.01
C PHE A 397 23.55 -11.85 -2.49
N LEU A 398 24.65 -11.15 -2.79
CA LEU A 398 25.02 -10.79 -4.15
C LEU A 398 25.72 -11.93 -4.91
N VAL A 399 26.36 -12.88 -4.21
CA VAL A 399 27.11 -13.99 -4.85
C VAL A 399 26.26 -14.78 -5.85
N PRO A 400 25.03 -15.26 -5.53
CA PRO A 400 24.24 -15.99 -6.50
C PRO A 400 23.89 -15.20 -7.75
N LEU A 401 23.69 -13.88 -7.62
CA LEU A 401 23.39 -12.98 -8.74
C LEU A 401 24.65 -12.71 -9.59
N ALA A 402 25.81 -12.59 -8.95
CA ALA A 402 27.10 -12.40 -9.61
C ALA A 402 27.52 -13.61 -10.46
N ILE A 403 27.17 -14.82 -10.05
CA ILE A 403 27.41 -16.04 -10.84
C ILE A 403 26.52 -16.07 -12.10
N GLU A 404 25.32 -15.51 -12.04
CA GLU A 404 24.37 -15.52 -13.16
C GLU A 404 24.60 -14.37 -14.15
N GLU A 405 25.14 -13.22 -13.70
CA GLU A 405 25.30 -12.03 -14.55
C GLU A 405 26.63 -11.28 -14.38
N PRO A 406 27.33 -10.95 -15.49
CA PRO A 406 28.61 -10.22 -15.44
C PRO A 406 28.54 -8.83 -14.78
N VAL A 407 27.42 -8.12 -14.95
CA VAL A 407 27.24 -6.78 -14.34
C VAL A 407 27.17 -6.91 -12.81
N MET A 408 26.47 -7.92 -12.31
CA MET A 408 26.38 -8.19 -10.87
C MET A 408 27.72 -8.68 -10.31
N LEU A 409 28.55 -9.36 -11.11
CA LEU A 409 29.93 -9.71 -10.74
C LEU A 409 30.83 -8.49 -10.60
N ALA A 410 30.71 -7.51 -11.50
CA ALA A 410 31.45 -6.24 -11.38
C ALA A 410 31.01 -5.47 -10.13
N ILE A 411 29.70 -5.39 -9.86
CA ILE A 411 29.17 -4.78 -8.64
C ILE A 411 29.69 -5.51 -7.40
N PHE A 412 29.74 -6.84 -7.41
CA PHE A 412 30.29 -7.64 -6.31
C PHE A 412 31.76 -7.32 -6.05
N ALA A 413 32.59 -7.22 -7.10
CA ALA A 413 34.00 -6.88 -6.97
C ALA A 413 34.17 -5.48 -6.37
N ILE A 414 33.42 -4.49 -6.87
CA ILE A 414 33.48 -3.10 -6.37
C ILE A 414 33.02 -3.04 -4.92
N LEU A 415 31.86 -3.61 -4.57
CA LEU A 415 31.35 -3.61 -3.20
C LEU A 415 32.25 -4.39 -2.24
N THR A 416 32.95 -5.42 -2.71
CA THR A 416 33.97 -6.11 -1.91
C THR A 416 35.13 -5.17 -1.58
N LEU A 417 35.64 -4.43 -2.57
CA LEU A 417 36.74 -3.49 -2.36
C LEU A 417 36.33 -2.32 -1.47
N THR A 418 35.13 -1.76 -1.66
CA THR A 418 34.64 -0.65 -0.83
C THR A 418 34.33 -1.10 0.59
N CYS A 419 33.77 -2.30 0.78
CA CYS A 419 33.56 -2.90 2.11
C CYS A 419 34.89 -3.12 2.83
N LEU A 420 35.88 -3.72 2.14
CA LEU A 420 37.22 -3.93 2.70
C LEU A 420 37.88 -2.62 3.08
N PHE A 421 37.83 -1.61 2.20
CA PHE A 421 38.39 -0.29 2.48
C PHE A 421 37.70 0.36 3.68
N ASN A 422 36.37 0.31 3.75
CA ASN A 422 35.62 0.86 4.86
C ASN A 422 36.02 0.21 6.20
N LEU A 423 36.08 -1.13 6.24
CA LEU A 423 36.52 -1.88 7.41
C LEU A 423 37.98 -1.54 7.79
N ALA A 424 38.92 -1.68 6.84
CA ALA A 424 40.33 -1.48 7.13
C ALA A 424 40.65 -0.05 7.57
N TYR A 425 40.03 0.94 6.92
CA TYR A 425 40.29 2.34 7.21
C TYR A 425 39.74 2.75 8.56
N VAL A 426 38.48 2.37 8.87
CA VAL A 426 37.86 2.66 10.17
C VAL A 426 38.61 1.96 11.30
N LYS A 427 38.97 0.68 11.15
CA LYS A 427 39.74 -0.05 12.16
C LYS A 427 41.07 0.65 12.47
N TYR A 428 41.81 1.01 11.43
CA TYR A 428 43.08 1.73 11.59
C TYR A 428 42.89 3.07 12.33
N THR A 429 41.86 3.84 11.98
CA THR A 429 41.61 5.14 12.63
C THR A 429 41.21 5.00 14.09
N LEU A 430 40.35 4.03 14.43
CA LEU A 430 39.94 3.76 15.80
C LEU A 430 41.12 3.36 16.71
N GLU A 431 42.19 2.80 16.13
CA GLU A 431 43.40 2.42 16.85
C GLU A 431 44.44 3.55 16.97
N THR A 432 44.32 4.65 16.21
CA THR A 432 45.40 5.65 16.06
C THR A 432 45.02 7.09 16.36
N VAL A 433 43.85 7.59 15.94
CA VAL A 433 43.52 9.04 15.95
C VAL A 433 42.16 9.36 16.57
N VAL A 434 41.56 8.39 17.28
CA VAL A 434 40.25 8.47 17.96
C VAL A 434 39.04 8.36 16.99
N PHE A 435 38.84 9.25 16.01
CA PHE A 435 37.77 9.13 14.98
C PHE A 435 38.14 9.81 13.65
N LEU A 436 37.52 9.39 12.53
CA LEU A 436 37.66 10.06 11.23
C LEU A 436 37.05 11.47 11.26
N ASN A 437 37.59 12.38 10.45
CA ASN A 437 36.93 13.67 10.20
C ASN A 437 35.56 13.42 9.53
N GLY A 438 34.52 14.12 9.97
CA GLY A 438 33.16 13.98 9.44
C GLY A 438 33.06 14.15 7.91
N ARG A 439 33.98 14.90 7.30
CA ARG A 439 34.05 15.11 5.84
C ARG A 439 35.35 14.58 5.22
N ASP A 440 35.89 13.49 5.75
CA ASP A 440 37.07 12.84 5.19
C ASP A 440 36.90 12.51 3.69
N TRP A 441 37.83 12.97 2.86
CA TRP A 441 37.67 12.93 1.40
C TRP A 441 37.70 11.50 0.84
N LEU A 442 38.46 10.58 1.46
CA LEU A 442 38.48 9.16 1.06
C LEU A 442 37.16 8.50 1.41
N ALA A 443 36.65 8.73 2.63
CA ALA A 443 35.35 8.22 3.05
C ALA A 443 34.21 8.73 2.15
N MET A 444 34.21 10.02 1.78
CA MET A 444 33.22 10.59 0.86
C MET A 444 33.33 9.98 -0.54
N THR A 445 34.54 9.75 -1.03
CA THR A 445 34.78 9.13 -2.35
C THR A 445 34.21 7.72 -2.40
N VAL A 446 34.48 6.90 -1.38
CA VAL A 446 33.95 5.54 -1.31
C VAL A 446 32.44 5.52 -1.11
N SER A 447 31.89 6.46 -0.33
CA SER A 447 30.43 6.65 -0.19
C SER A 447 29.76 6.96 -1.54
N ALA A 448 30.40 7.81 -2.37
CA ALA A 448 29.92 8.12 -3.71
C ALA A 448 30.00 6.91 -4.66
N ILE A 449 31.05 6.09 -4.58
CA ILE A 449 31.16 4.83 -5.35
C ILE A 449 30.04 3.87 -4.95
N ASN A 450 29.79 3.69 -3.66
CA ASN A 450 28.70 2.84 -3.17
C ASN A 450 27.33 3.35 -3.64
N LEU A 451 27.10 4.66 -3.61
CA LEU A 451 25.88 5.28 -4.13
C LEU A 451 25.70 5.08 -5.63
N LEU A 452 26.79 5.19 -6.41
CA LEU A 452 26.77 4.91 -7.84
C LEU A 452 26.39 3.46 -8.12
N MET A 453 26.97 2.50 -7.39
CA MET A 453 26.61 1.08 -7.52
C MET A 453 25.14 0.84 -7.18
N PHE A 454 24.63 1.49 -6.12
CA PHE A 454 23.22 1.42 -5.76
C PHE A 454 22.31 1.98 -6.85
N ALA A 455 22.64 3.14 -7.42
CA ALA A 455 21.90 3.75 -8.52
C ALA A 455 21.88 2.88 -9.79
N ILE A 456 23.03 2.27 -10.16
CA ILE A 456 23.13 1.36 -11.31
C ILE A 456 22.19 0.17 -11.11
N VAL A 457 22.25 -0.50 -9.95
CA VAL A 457 21.38 -1.65 -9.61
C VAL A 457 19.89 -1.31 -9.75
N VAL A 458 19.48 -0.16 -9.22
CA VAL A 458 18.09 0.30 -9.29
C VAL A 458 17.69 0.64 -10.74
N SER A 459 18.55 1.33 -11.48
CA SER A 459 18.27 1.78 -12.85
C SER A 459 18.09 0.62 -13.84
N GLU A 460 18.93 -0.41 -13.77
CA GLU A 460 18.85 -1.62 -14.61
C GLU A 460 17.50 -2.32 -14.46
N HIS A 461 16.88 -2.25 -13.28
CA HIS A 461 15.59 -2.90 -13.00
C HIS A 461 14.38 -1.96 -13.09
N ALA A 462 14.58 -0.65 -13.04
CA ALA A 462 13.54 0.38 -13.19
C ALA A 462 13.18 0.67 -14.66
N GLY A 463 14.03 0.30 -15.62
CA GLY A 463 13.82 0.50 -17.05
C GLY A 463 12.52 -0.14 -17.58
N PRO A 464 11.84 0.48 -18.57
CA PRO A 464 10.74 -0.16 -19.28
C PRO A 464 11.24 -1.45 -19.91
N GLY A 465 10.48 -2.55 -19.74
CA GLY A 465 10.87 -3.87 -20.23
C GLY A 465 11.17 -3.88 -21.73
N GLN A 466 12.45 -3.76 -22.07
CA GLN A 466 13.02 -4.24 -23.32
C GLN A 466 13.51 -5.66 -23.07
N SER A 467 12.61 -6.62 -23.20
CA SER A 467 13.01 -7.95 -23.63
C SER A 467 13.32 -7.85 -25.13
N GLY A 468 14.59 -7.63 -25.47
CA GLY A 468 15.10 -7.53 -26.83
C GLY A 468 15.77 -6.19 -27.12
N GLU A 469 17.05 -6.25 -27.50
CA GLU A 469 17.94 -5.14 -27.90
C GLU A 469 18.57 -4.30 -26.77
N ARG A 470 19.63 -4.86 -26.16
CA ARG A 470 20.62 -4.08 -25.41
C ARG A 470 21.48 -3.27 -26.40
N SER A 471 21.23 -1.97 -26.48
CA SER A 471 22.17 -0.99 -27.05
C SER A 471 23.11 -0.48 -25.95
N GLY A 472 24.42 -0.68 -26.10
CA GLY A 472 25.43 0.02 -25.29
C GLY A 472 26.69 -0.74 -24.87
N MET A 473 27.35 -1.48 -25.79
CA MET A 473 28.83 -1.60 -25.95
C MET A 473 29.09 -2.63 -27.09
N GLY A 474 28.76 -2.25 -28.33
CA GLY A 474 28.52 -3.15 -29.47
C GLY A 474 29.74 -3.75 -30.20
N GLY A 475 30.91 -3.86 -29.58
CA GLY A 475 32.14 -4.26 -30.30
C GLY A 475 32.41 -5.76 -30.39
N VAL A 476 32.13 -6.53 -29.33
CA VAL A 476 32.75 -7.88 -29.15
C VAL A 476 31.73 -9.03 -29.28
N VAL A 477 30.45 -8.76 -29.04
CA VAL A 477 29.37 -9.77 -29.05
C VAL A 477 28.80 -10.01 -30.46
N SER A 478 28.95 -9.04 -31.37
CA SER A 478 28.46 -9.10 -32.75
C SER A 478 29.23 -10.11 -33.64
N MET A 479 30.42 -10.54 -33.21
CA MET A 479 31.23 -11.56 -33.89
C MET A 479 30.70 -12.98 -33.63
N PHE A 480 30.20 -13.25 -32.42
CA PHE A 480 29.69 -14.59 -32.04
C PHE A 480 28.20 -14.78 -32.34
N ALA A 481 27.43 -13.69 -32.49
CA ALA A 481 26.03 -13.74 -32.88
C ALA A 481 25.82 -14.16 -34.35
N ARG A 482 26.79 -13.87 -35.23
CA ARG A 482 26.73 -14.25 -36.67
C ARG A 482 26.96 -15.73 -36.93
N LEU A 483 27.41 -16.50 -35.93
CA LEU A 483 27.68 -17.95 -36.04
C LEU A 483 26.57 -18.84 -35.45
N ARG A 484 25.53 -18.26 -34.81
CA ARG A 484 24.39 -19.02 -34.24
C ARG A 484 23.07 -18.84 -34.96
N ALA A 485 22.98 -17.90 -35.90
CA ALA A 485 21.75 -17.61 -36.65
C ALA A 485 21.49 -18.56 -37.85
N ALA A 486 22.27 -19.63 -38.01
CA ALA A 486 22.11 -20.61 -39.09
C ALA A 486 21.29 -21.86 -38.70
N THR A 487 20.85 -21.99 -37.43
CA THR A 487 20.19 -23.21 -36.96
C THR A 487 19.13 -22.91 -35.92
N ALA A 488 17.91 -22.57 -36.36
CA ALA A 488 16.63 -22.92 -35.73
C ALA A 488 15.50 -22.05 -36.28
N SER A 489 14.97 -22.46 -37.42
CA SER A 489 13.62 -22.08 -37.86
C SER A 489 12.61 -23.14 -37.40
N THR A 490 11.36 -22.69 -37.23
CA THR A 490 10.08 -23.42 -37.24
C THR A 490 9.42 -23.89 -35.93
N SER A 491 8.09 -23.75 -35.94
CA SER A 491 7.01 -24.19 -35.03
C SER A 491 6.83 -23.44 -33.70
N GLU A 492 5.62 -23.02 -33.29
CA GLU A 492 4.29 -23.13 -33.90
C GLU A 492 3.34 -22.22 -33.10
N ALA A 493 2.33 -21.70 -33.80
CA ALA A 493 1.23 -20.93 -33.25
C ALA A 493 0.06 -21.86 -32.91
N GLU A 494 -0.57 -21.68 -31.75
CA GLU A 494 -1.98 -22.01 -31.59
C GLU A 494 -2.64 -21.20 -30.47
N SER A 495 -3.68 -20.47 -30.86
CA SER A 495 -4.37 -19.42 -30.10
C SER A 495 -5.65 -19.95 -29.45
N THR A 496 -5.78 -19.83 -28.13
CA THR A 496 -7.05 -20.03 -27.42
C THR A 496 -7.80 -18.70 -27.31
N GLN A 497 -8.96 -18.63 -27.96
CA GLN A 497 -9.83 -17.45 -27.98
C GLN A 497 -10.38 -17.14 -26.57
N ILE A 498 -9.84 -16.08 -25.96
CA ILE A 498 -10.45 -15.41 -24.82
C ILE A 498 -11.47 -14.41 -25.38
N GLU A 499 -12.74 -14.55 -24.99
CA GLU A 499 -13.83 -13.63 -25.29
C GLU A 499 -13.37 -12.17 -25.06
N GLN A 500 -13.08 -11.47 -26.16
CA GLN A 500 -12.51 -10.13 -26.12
C GLN A 500 -13.58 -9.17 -25.60
N SER A 501 -13.31 -8.50 -24.47
CA SER A 501 -14.13 -7.35 -24.08
C SER A 501 -14.18 -6.38 -25.26
N PRO A 502 -15.38 -5.93 -25.69
CA PRO A 502 -15.49 -5.03 -26.84
C PRO A 502 -14.62 -3.80 -26.62
N ALA A 503 -13.88 -3.42 -27.66
CA ALA A 503 -12.93 -2.32 -27.64
C ALA A 503 -13.58 -1.03 -27.11
N PRO A 504 -12.82 -0.17 -26.41
CA PRO A 504 -13.33 1.14 -26.03
C PRO A 504 -13.82 1.90 -27.26
N LEU A 505 -14.89 2.71 -27.10
CA LEU A 505 -15.37 3.57 -28.19
C LEU A 505 -14.22 4.47 -28.67
N PRO A 506 -13.96 4.56 -29.99
CA PRO A 506 -12.93 5.46 -30.51
C PRO A 506 -13.32 6.90 -30.21
N TRP A 507 -12.36 7.75 -29.87
CA TRP A 507 -12.62 9.17 -29.67
C TRP A 507 -12.92 9.85 -31.01
N LEU A 508 -14.03 10.57 -31.10
CA LEU A 508 -14.47 11.30 -32.29
C LEU A 508 -14.47 12.80 -32.02
N GLN A 509 -14.43 13.62 -33.08
CA GLN A 509 -14.55 15.08 -32.96
C GLN A 509 -15.83 15.51 -32.21
N ILE A 510 -16.93 14.79 -32.41
CA ILE A 510 -18.18 15.04 -31.70
C ILE A 510 -18.04 14.86 -30.18
N ASP A 511 -17.15 13.96 -29.71
CA ASP A 511 -16.91 13.77 -28.28
C ASP A 511 -16.25 15.02 -27.67
N THR A 512 -15.30 15.64 -28.39
CA THR A 512 -14.68 16.90 -27.98
C THR A 512 -15.70 18.04 -27.96
N ILE A 513 -16.56 18.14 -28.98
CA ILE A 513 -17.58 19.19 -29.06
C ILE A 513 -18.60 19.03 -27.93
N VAL A 514 -19.17 17.84 -27.75
CA VAL A 514 -20.17 17.57 -26.72
C VAL A 514 -19.59 17.79 -25.33
N LEU A 515 -18.39 17.27 -25.06
CA LEU A 515 -17.71 17.50 -23.78
C LEU A 515 -17.43 18.99 -23.54
N GLY A 516 -16.95 19.71 -24.57
CA GLY A 516 -16.69 21.14 -24.51
C GLY A 516 -17.95 21.97 -24.22
N LEU A 517 -19.07 21.65 -24.88
CA LEU A 517 -20.36 22.30 -24.64
C LEU A 517 -20.89 22.03 -23.23
N LEU A 518 -20.81 20.77 -22.76
CA LEU A 518 -21.28 20.40 -21.42
C LEU A 518 -20.44 21.05 -20.32
N VAL A 519 -19.11 21.00 -20.45
CA VAL A 519 -18.19 21.63 -19.48
C VAL A 519 -18.30 23.14 -19.53
N GLY A 520 -18.39 23.74 -20.72
CA GLY A 520 -18.59 25.17 -20.91
C GLY A 520 -19.91 25.66 -20.30
N GLY A 521 -21.02 24.97 -20.59
CA GLY A 521 -22.33 25.27 -19.99
C GLY A 521 -22.34 25.10 -18.48
N ALA A 522 -21.72 24.03 -17.96
CA ALA A 522 -21.56 23.81 -16.53
C ALA A 522 -20.73 24.90 -15.86
N ALA A 523 -19.68 25.38 -16.52
CA ALA A 523 -18.85 26.48 -16.05
C ALA A 523 -19.65 27.79 -16.00
N VAL A 524 -20.40 28.12 -17.05
CA VAL A 524 -21.28 29.30 -17.06
C VAL A 524 -22.22 29.26 -15.85
N VAL A 525 -22.93 28.15 -15.67
CA VAL A 525 -23.90 28.01 -14.57
C VAL A 525 -23.25 28.07 -13.18
N ARG A 526 -22.04 27.54 -13.00
CA ARG A 526 -21.34 27.48 -11.71
C ARG A 526 -20.56 28.75 -11.38
N PHE A 527 -20.02 29.46 -12.37
CA PHE A 527 -19.23 30.67 -12.14
C PHE A 527 -20.04 31.97 -12.25
N TRP A 528 -21.23 31.94 -12.87
CA TRP A 528 -22.10 33.11 -13.00
C TRP A 528 -22.40 33.76 -11.64
N HIS A 529 -21.96 34.99 -11.40
CA HIS A 529 -22.14 35.69 -10.11
C HIS A 529 -21.76 34.85 -8.87
N LEU A 530 -20.64 34.14 -8.90
CA LEU A 530 -20.22 33.24 -7.82
C LEU A 530 -20.13 33.91 -6.43
N GLY A 531 -19.80 35.21 -6.38
CA GLY A 531 -19.73 35.98 -5.14
C GLY A 531 -21.08 36.38 -4.54
N ARG A 532 -22.21 35.99 -5.13
CA ARG A 532 -23.56 36.29 -4.63
C ARG A 532 -24.15 35.08 -3.90
N PRO A 533 -24.71 35.24 -2.68
CA PRO A 533 -24.70 36.45 -1.84
C PRO A 533 -23.29 36.74 -1.29
N PRO A 534 -22.99 38.00 -0.91
CA PRO A 534 -21.69 38.36 -0.34
C PRO A 534 -21.50 37.85 1.10
N GLU A 535 -22.57 37.37 1.72
CA GLU A 535 -22.59 36.82 3.07
C GLU A 535 -22.15 35.35 3.08
N ILE A 536 -21.73 34.89 4.25
CA ILE A 536 -21.50 33.48 4.55
C ILE A 536 -22.85 32.77 4.61
N VAL A 537 -22.99 31.63 3.91
CA VAL A 537 -24.25 30.86 3.87
C VAL A 537 -24.10 29.47 4.47
N PHE A 538 -25.09 29.03 5.25
CA PHE A 538 -25.16 27.66 5.79
C PHE A 538 -23.82 27.19 6.39
N ASP A 539 -23.29 26.05 5.95
CA ASP A 539 -22.04 25.45 6.43
C ASP A 539 -20.76 26.23 6.03
N GLU A 540 -20.85 27.27 5.19
CA GLU A 540 -19.70 28.18 4.95
C GLU A 540 -19.20 28.81 6.25
N VAL A 541 -20.08 28.95 7.26
CA VAL A 541 -19.72 29.46 8.59
C VAL A 541 -18.62 28.62 9.23
N HIS A 542 -18.60 27.32 8.95
CA HIS A 542 -17.60 26.39 9.44
C HIS A 542 -16.41 26.34 8.49
N PHE A 543 -16.63 26.01 7.22
CA PHE A 543 -15.54 25.66 6.32
C PHE A 543 -14.70 26.86 5.89
N VAL A 544 -15.30 28.05 5.74
CA VAL A 544 -14.54 29.28 5.44
C VAL A 544 -13.74 29.71 6.68
N ALA A 545 -14.31 29.57 7.88
CA ALA A 545 -13.57 29.85 9.12
C ALA A 545 -12.38 28.91 9.29
N GLN A 546 -12.56 27.61 9.07
CA GLN A 546 -11.49 26.61 9.12
C GLN A 546 -10.41 26.84 8.05
N ALA A 547 -10.80 27.25 6.84
CA ALA A 547 -9.86 27.66 5.80
C ALA A 547 -9.03 28.88 6.23
N ARG A 548 -9.64 29.88 6.90
CA ARG A 548 -8.92 31.02 7.47
C ARG A 548 -7.97 30.63 8.58
N HIS A 549 -8.35 29.68 9.44
CA HIS A 549 -7.47 29.17 10.49
C HIS A 549 -6.20 28.53 9.92
N TYR A 550 -6.29 27.76 8.82
CA TYR A 550 -5.10 27.26 8.11
C TYR A 550 -4.18 28.39 7.64
N LEU A 551 -4.74 29.48 7.11
CA LEU A 551 -3.96 30.62 6.61
C LEU A 551 -3.32 31.47 7.71
N ARG A 552 -3.92 31.47 8.91
CA ARG A 552 -3.41 32.18 10.10
C ARG A 552 -2.55 31.30 11.00
N SER A 553 -2.37 30.02 10.64
CA SER A 553 -1.66 29.03 11.46
C SER A 553 -2.29 28.80 12.85
N GLU A 554 -3.60 29.02 12.97
CA GLU A 554 -4.36 28.84 14.21
C GLU A 554 -4.90 27.40 14.31
N PRO A 555 -4.61 26.62 15.36
CA PRO A 555 -5.14 25.28 15.51
C PRO A 555 -6.65 25.32 15.85
N PHE A 556 -7.41 24.35 15.33
CA PHE A 556 -8.85 24.24 15.57
C PHE A 556 -9.28 22.78 15.60
N LEU A 557 -10.44 22.52 16.20
CA LEU A 557 -11.06 21.19 16.18
C LEU A 557 -11.89 21.02 14.89
N ASP A 558 -11.69 19.89 14.22
CA ASP A 558 -12.39 19.59 12.97
C ASP A 558 -12.89 18.14 12.94
N PRO A 559 -14.20 17.90 12.74
CA PRO A 559 -14.71 16.54 12.57
C PRO A 559 -14.41 15.93 11.20
N HIS A 560 -13.82 16.69 10.28
CA HIS A 560 -13.59 16.26 8.89
C HIS A 560 -12.13 16.37 8.46
N PRO A 561 -11.63 15.41 7.66
CA PRO A 561 -10.31 15.51 7.05
C PRO A 561 -10.13 16.79 6.21
N PRO A 562 -8.87 17.24 5.99
CA PRO A 562 -8.59 18.62 5.62
C PRO A 562 -8.76 18.98 4.15
N LEU A 563 -8.71 18.03 3.21
CA LEU A 563 -8.50 18.32 1.79
C LEU A 563 -9.50 19.34 1.22
N ALA A 564 -10.78 19.21 1.53
CA ALA A 564 -11.81 20.11 1.01
C ALA A 564 -11.66 21.54 1.54
N LYS A 565 -11.22 21.72 2.79
CA LYS A 565 -10.95 23.05 3.37
C LYS A 565 -9.67 23.65 2.79
N LEU A 566 -8.68 22.82 2.47
CA LEU A 566 -7.47 23.28 1.80
C LEU A 566 -7.76 23.81 0.39
N VAL A 567 -8.78 23.27 -0.30
CA VAL A 567 -9.26 23.83 -1.58
C VAL A 567 -9.83 25.25 -1.37
N ILE A 568 -10.63 25.46 -0.31
CA ILE A 568 -11.17 26.79 0.04
C ILE A 568 -10.04 27.74 0.45
N ALA A 569 -9.10 27.28 1.28
CA ALA A 569 -7.94 28.04 1.72
C ALA A 569 -7.05 28.45 0.54
N ALA A 570 -6.84 27.57 -0.44
CA ALA A 570 -6.11 27.91 -1.67
C ALA A 570 -6.81 29.02 -2.46
N GLY A 571 -8.14 29.01 -2.53
CA GLY A 571 -8.92 30.09 -3.14
C GLY A 571 -8.70 31.44 -2.45
N ILE A 572 -8.79 31.47 -1.11
CA ILE A 572 -8.52 32.67 -0.31
C ILE A 572 -7.07 33.14 -0.50
N TRP A 573 -6.11 32.22 -0.46
CA TRP A 573 -4.69 32.54 -0.58
C TRP A 573 -4.33 33.14 -1.94
N LEU A 574 -4.87 32.59 -3.03
CA LEU A 574 -4.59 33.06 -4.39
C LEU A 574 -5.25 34.39 -4.74
N PHE A 575 -6.45 34.64 -4.21
CA PHE A 575 -7.32 35.71 -4.71
C PHE A 575 -7.82 36.68 -3.64
N GLY A 576 -7.34 36.56 -2.40
CA GLY A 576 -7.80 37.34 -1.25
C GLY A 576 -9.07 36.77 -0.60
N ASP A 577 -9.43 37.31 0.57
CA ASP A 577 -10.57 36.84 1.38
C ASP A 577 -11.88 37.49 0.89
N HIS A 578 -12.47 36.91 -0.15
CA HIS A 578 -13.70 37.39 -0.79
C HIS A 578 -14.70 36.24 -1.01
N PRO A 579 -16.03 36.51 -1.01
CA PRO A 579 -17.04 35.45 -1.16
C PRO A 579 -16.85 34.57 -2.40
N TRP A 580 -16.47 35.16 -3.53
CA TRP A 580 -16.23 34.40 -4.77
C TRP A 580 -14.95 33.56 -4.70
N SER A 581 -13.92 33.97 -3.96
CA SER A 581 -12.67 33.23 -3.84
C SER A 581 -12.79 32.02 -2.92
N TRP A 582 -13.68 32.07 -1.91
CA TRP A 582 -14.02 30.92 -1.06
C TRP A 582 -14.65 29.79 -1.90
N ARG A 583 -15.44 30.18 -2.91
CA ARG A 583 -16.29 29.31 -3.72
C ARG A 583 -15.63 28.85 -5.02
N VAL A 584 -14.54 29.50 -5.47
CA VAL A 584 -13.92 29.27 -6.79
C VAL A 584 -13.42 27.82 -6.97
N GLY A 585 -12.82 27.25 -5.92
CA GLY A 585 -12.32 25.88 -5.94
C GLY A 585 -13.45 24.86 -6.09
N ASN A 586 -14.55 25.05 -5.34
CA ASN A 586 -15.75 24.24 -5.44
C ASN A 586 -16.39 24.33 -6.83
N ALA A 587 -16.48 25.52 -7.40
CA ALA A 587 -17.05 25.74 -8.72
C ALA A 587 -16.24 25.05 -9.82
N ALA A 588 -14.90 25.10 -9.72
CA ALA A 588 -14.00 24.41 -10.62
C ALA A 588 -14.14 22.89 -10.52
N ILE A 589 -14.14 22.35 -9.30
CA ILE A 589 -14.27 20.91 -9.05
C ILE A 589 -15.63 20.38 -9.52
N GLY A 590 -16.71 21.10 -9.20
CA GLY A 590 -18.06 20.76 -9.66
C GLY A 590 -18.25 20.85 -11.17
N THR A 591 -17.51 21.75 -11.84
CA THR A 591 -17.46 21.80 -13.31
C THR A 591 -16.69 20.61 -13.88
N ALA A 592 -15.56 20.22 -13.27
CA ALA A 592 -14.80 19.05 -13.66
C ALA A 592 -15.62 17.74 -13.50
N LEU A 593 -16.46 17.66 -12.46
CA LEU A 593 -17.37 16.53 -12.24
C LEU A 593 -18.22 16.24 -13.49
N VAL A 594 -18.80 17.26 -14.13
CA VAL A 594 -19.61 17.09 -15.35
C VAL A 594 -18.82 16.39 -16.46
N GLY A 595 -17.58 16.80 -16.70
CA GLY A 595 -16.70 16.16 -17.69
C GLY A 595 -16.31 14.74 -17.29
N ILE A 596 -16.01 14.50 -16.01
CA ILE A 596 -15.70 13.17 -15.48
C ILE A 596 -16.91 12.23 -15.64
N THR A 597 -18.13 12.72 -15.39
CA THR A 597 -19.38 11.97 -15.56
C THR A 597 -19.63 11.62 -17.03
N TYR A 598 -19.33 12.51 -17.98
CA TYR A 598 -19.39 12.20 -19.41
C TYR A 598 -18.48 11.00 -19.75
N LEU A 599 -17.21 11.07 -19.34
CA LEU A 599 -16.22 10.01 -19.57
C LEU A 599 -16.60 8.70 -18.88
N LEU A 600 -17.20 8.78 -17.69
CA LEU A 600 -17.69 7.64 -16.94
C LEU A 600 -18.86 6.97 -17.66
N GLY A 601 -19.89 7.73 -18.04
CA GLY A 601 -21.05 7.23 -18.76
C GLY A 601 -20.69 6.60 -20.11
N LEU A 602 -19.79 7.23 -20.88
CA LEU A 602 -19.22 6.67 -22.11
C LEU A 602 -18.64 5.26 -21.88
N ARG A 603 -17.94 5.06 -20.76
CA ARG A 603 -17.22 3.83 -20.48
C ARG A 603 -18.10 2.75 -19.82
N MET A 604 -19.03 3.16 -18.96
CA MET A 604 -20.00 2.27 -18.32
C MET A 604 -20.96 1.69 -19.35
N PHE A 605 -21.58 2.54 -20.17
CA PHE A 605 -22.68 2.17 -21.05
C PHE A 605 -22.28 1.95 -22.51
N ARG A 606 -21.04 2.28 -22.90
CA ARG A 606 -20.60 2.27 -24.30
C ARG A 606 -21.54 3.06 -25.21
N SER A 607 -22.04 4.18 -24.70
CA SER A 607 -23.01 5.04 -25.37
C SER A 607 -22.65 6.50 -25.15
N ARG A 608 -22.47 7.23 -26.27
CA ARG A 608 -22.27 8.69 -26.26
C ARG A 608 -23.47 9.42 -25.69
N LEU A 609 -24.66 8.95 -26.04
CA LEU A 609 -25.91 9.51 -25.54
C LEU A 609 -26.02 9.35 -24.02
N ALA A 610 -25.71 8.15 -23.49
CA ALA A 610 -25.73 7.92 -22.04
C ALA A 610 -24.70 8.80 -21.31
N GLY A 611 -23.49 8.93 -21.87
CA GLY A 611 -22.47 9.85 -21.33
C GLY A 611 -22.94 11.29 -21.31
N ALA A 612 -23.50 11.78 -22.43
CA ALA A 612 -24.00 13.14 -22.57
C ALA A 612 -25.17 13.42 -21.62
N MET A 613 -26.14 12.50 -21.52
CA MET A 613 -27.28 12.60 -20.61
C MET A 613 -26.82 12.62 -19.15
N ALA A 614 -25.92 11.72 -18.74
CA ALA A 614 -25.45 11.69 -17.36
C ALA A 614 -24.75 13.00 -16.95
N ALA A 615 -23.90 13.52 -17.83
CA ALA A 615 -23.24 14.81 -17.61
C ALA A 615 -24.23 15.98 -17.59
N LEU A 616 -25.21 15.99 -18.50
CA LEU A 616 -26.28 16.98 -18.53
C LEU A 616 -27.09 16.99 -17.22
N PHE A 617 -27.42 15.82 -16.67
CA PHE A 617 -28.18 15.73 -15.42
C PHE A 617 -27.42 16.32 -14.24
N ILE A 618 -26.10 16.11 -14.14
CA ILE A 618 -25.26 16.76 -13.14
C ILE A 618 -25.10 18.27 -13.40
N ALA A 619 -25.07 18.68 -14.66
CA ALA A 619 -24.99 20.09 -15.03
C ALA A 619 -26.27 20.86 -14.67
N CYS A 620 -27.43 20.19 -14.69
CA CYS A 620 -28.76 20.77 -14.55
C CYS A 620 -29.53 20.34 -13.29
N ASP A 621 -28.84 19.80 -12.29
CA ASP A 621 -29.42 19.49 -10.99
C ASP A 621 -29.05 20.53 -9.94
N GLY A 622 -30.04 20.97 -9.17
CA GLY A 622 -29.90 22.01 -8.16
C GLY A 622 -28.94 21.71 -7.04
N MET A 623 -28.94 20.49 -6.49
CA MET A 623 -28.05 20.15 -5.37
C MET A 623 -26.59 20.18 -5.81
N PHE A 624 -26.28 19.64 -7.00
CA PHE A 624 -24.93 19.70 -7.56
C PHE A 624 -24.52 21.13 -7.91
N ILE A 625 -25.45 21.99 -8.34
CA ILE A 625 -25.16 23.41 -8.61
C ILE A 625 -24.89 24.16 -7.30
N VAL A 626 -25.75 24.01 -6.29
CA VAL A 626 -25.63 24.70 -4.99
C VAL A 626 -24.31 24.33 -4.33
N ASP A 627 -24.00 23.05 -4.15
CA ASP A 627 -22.77 22.62 -3.47
C ASP A 627 -21.49 22.90 -4.30
N SER A 628 -21.61 23.05 -5.63
CA SER A 628 -20.50 23.56 -6.45
C SER A 628 -20.30 25.06 -6.26
N ARG A 629 -21.32 25.81 -5.85
CA ARG A 629 -21.31 27.28 -5.76
C ARG A 629 -21.16 27.80 -4.34
N THR A 630 -21.24 26.95 -3.34
CA THR A 630 -21.00 27.30 -1.94
C THR A 630 -19.69 26.67 -1.46
N ALA A 631 -18.99 27.31 -0.53
CA ALA A 631 -17.72 26.83 0.03
C ALA A 631 -17.95 25.69 1.05
N VAL A 632 -18.44 24.54 0.55
CA VAL A 632 -18.77 23.34 1.32
C VAL A 632 -17.89 22.14 0.93
N ILE A 633 -17.90 21.06 1.70
CA ILE A 633 -16.94 19.96 1.48
C ILE A 633 -17.45 18.85 0.55
N ASP A 634 -18.74 18.83 0.26
CA ASP A 634 -19.41 17.69 -0.36
C ASP A 634 -19.04 17.47 -1.83
N ILE A 635 -19.02 18.54 -2.63
CA ILE A 635 -18.71 18.46 -4.07
C ILE A 635 -17.30 17.90 -4.33
N VAL A 636 -16.36 18.11 -3.39
CA VAL A 636 -14.98 17.65 -3.48
C VAL A 636 -14.90 16.12 -3.43
N TYR A 637 -15.48 15.50 -2.39
CA TYR A 637 -15.43 14.05 -2.29
C TYR A 637 -16.30 13.37 -3.36
N VAL A 638 -17.45 13.95 -3.73
CA VAL A 638 -18.31 13.40 -4.79
C VAL A 638 -17.56 13.36 -6.12
N THR A 639 -16.75 14.38 -6.41
CA THR A 639 -15.93 14.42 -7.61
C THR A 639 -14.81 13.38 -7.58
N LEU A 640 -14.12 13.24 -6.44
CA LEU A 640 -13.08 12.21 -6.27
C LEU A 640 -13.67 10.79 -6.32
N ALA A 641 -14.88 10.60 -5.81
CA ALA A 641 -15.65 9.36 -5.98
C ALA A 641 -15.93 9.08 -7.45
N ALA A 642 -16.41 10.05 -8.22
CA ALA A 642 -16.61 9.91 -9.67
C ALA A 642 -15.31 9.55 -10.43
N VAL A 643 -14.18 10.15 -10.05
CA VAL A 643 -12.86 9.79 -10.59
C VAL A 643 -12.53 8.33 -10.27
N SER A 644 -12.74 7.88 -9.04
CA SER A 644 -12.49 6.50 -8.64
C SER A 644 -13.36 5.49 -9.42
N TYR A 645 -14.61 5.85 -9.72
CA TYR A 645 -15.52 5.04 -10.55
C TYR A 645 -15.02 4.99 -12.00
N LEU A 646 -14.59 6.11 -12.56
CA LEU A 646 -14.02 6.17 -13.90
C LEU A 646 -12.78 5.29 -14.01
N LEU A 647 -11.92 5.32 -12.99
CA LEU A 647 -10.73 4.47 -12.92
C LEU A 647 -11.08 2.99 -12.76
N LEU A 648 -12.13 2.62 -12.01
CA LEU A 648 -12.62 1.25 -11.91
C LEU A 648 -13.04 0.69 -13.27
N PHE A 649 -13.85 1.45 -14.02
CA PHE A 649 -14.28 1.00 -15.35
C PHE A 649 -13.13 1.06 -16.37
N ARG A 650 -12.15 1.96 -16.19
CA ARG A 650 -10.90 1.96 -17.00
C ARG A 650 -10.05 0.73 -16.69
N PHE A 651 -9.95 0.34 -15.42
CA PHE A 651 -9.27 -0.88 -14.98
C PHE A 651 -9.91 -2.14 -15.60
N ARG A 652 -11.25 -2.20 -15.61
CA ARG A 652 -12.02 -3.26 -16.28
C ARG A 652 -11.69 -3.35 -17.78
N ASP A 653 -11.53 -2.23 -18.46
CA ASP A 653 -11.27 -2.20 -19.92
C ASP A 653 -9.83 -2.59 -20.27
N GLN A 654 -8.87 -2.44 -19.36
CA GLN A 654 -7.43 -2.63 -19.62
C GLN A 654 -6.94 -4.08 -19.41
N ARG A 655 -7.81 -5.08 -19.59
CA ARG A 655 -7.47 -6.50 -19.40
C ARG A 655 -6.22 -6.94 -20.17
N ALA A 656 -6.12 -6.53 -21.44
CA ALA A 656 -5.03 -6.88 -22.33
C ALA A 656 -3.73 -6.06 -22.11
N ALA A 657 -3.73 -5.07 -21.21
CA ALA A 657 -2.60 -4.17 -20.98
C ALA A 657 -2.19 -4.13 -19.49
N PRO A 658 -1.46 -5.15 -18.99
CA PRO A 658 -1.15 -5.30 -17.57
C PRO A 658 -0.50 -4.07 -16.95
N VAL A 659 0.51 -3.47 -17.59
CA VAL A 659 1.19 -2.27 -17.08
C VAL A 659 0.25 -1.08 -16.92
N LYS A 660 -0.61 -0.82 -17.92
CA LYS A 660 -1.61 0.26 -17.86
C LYS A 660 -2.64 -0.02 -16.75
N ARG A 661 -3.07 -1.27 -16.63
CA ARG A 661 -4.01 -1.74 -15.61
C ARG A 661 -3.47 -1.55 -14.19
N ARG A 662 -2.18 -1.83 -14.00
CA ARG A 662 -1.43 -1.62 -12.75
C ARG A 662 -1.32 -0.14 -12.37
N ARG A 663 -0.98 0.74 -13.32
CA ARG A 663 -0.98 2.20 -13.10
C ARG A 663 -2.36 2.74 -12.73
N THR A 664 -3.42 2.20 -13.33
CA THR A 664 -4.80 2.57 -13.00
C THR A 664 -5.17 2.21 -11.55
N LEU A 665 -4.66 1.09 -11.00
CA LEU A 665 -4.86 0.76 -9.58
C LEU A 665 -4.16 1.76 -8.65
N VAL A 666 -2.95 2.21 -8.98
CA VAL A 666 -2.24 3.24 -8.21
C VAL A 666 -2.99 4.57 -8.25
N ALA A 667 -3.38 5.02 -9.45
CA ALA A 667 -4.18 6.24 -9.60
C ALA A 667 -5.52 6.16 -8.86
N MET A 668 -6.13 4.96 -8.83
CA MET A 668 -7.37 4.72 -8.10
C MET A 668 -7.17 4.78 -6.59
N GLY A 669 -6.09 4.19 -6.07
CA GLY A 669 -5.72 4.33 -4.66
C GLY A 669 -5.47 5.79 -4.28
N ALA A 670 -4.77 6.55 -5.12
CA ALA A 670 -4.56 7.98 -4.87
C ALA A 670 -5.88 8.76 -4.82
N ALA A 671 -6.76 8.54 -5.82
CA ALA A 671 -8.08 9.18 -5.87
C ALA A 671 -8.95 8.81 -4.65
N LEU A 672 -8.94 7.55 -4.22
CA LEU A 672 -9.69 7.09 -3.05
C LEU A 672 -9.13 7.65 -1.73
N GLY A 673 -7.80 7.70 -1.58
CA GLY A 673 -7.14 8.31 -0.42
C GLY A 673 -7.48 9.80 -0.28
N LEU A 674 -7.43 10.54 -1.38
CA LEU A 674 -7.88 11.94 -1.44
C LEU A 674 -9.39 12.06 -1.18
N CYS A 675 -10.20 11.13 -1.68
CA CYS A 675 -11.65 11.12 -1.45
C CYS A 675 -11.99 11.03 0.04
N VAL A 676 -11.34 10.12 0.76
CA VAL A 676 -11.47 9.99 2.24
C VAL A 676 -10.82 11.18 2.95
N GLY A 677 -9.77 11.77 2.36
CA GLY A 677 -9.15 12.99 2.86
C GLY A 677 -10.02 14.26 2.70
N ALA A 678 -11.10 14.21 1.92
CA ALA A 678 -12.05 15.32 1.75
C ALA A 678 -13.23 15.26 2.73
N LYS A 679 -13.68 14.05 3.09
CA LYS A 679 -14.76 13.79 4.06
C LYS A 679 -14.61 12.34 4.59
N LEU A 680 -15.05 12.07 5.82
CA LEU A 680 -14.73 10.78 6.48
C LEU A 680 -15.68 9.62 6.12
N TYR A 681 -16.87 9.56 6.73
CA TYR A 681 -17.70 8.35 6.72
C TYR A 681 -18.30 8.00 5.36
N ILE A 682 -18.78 9.00 4.61
CA ILE A 682 -19.41 8.77 3.30
C ILE A 682 -18.37 8.28 2.28
N PRO A 683 -17.20 8.93 2.12
CA PRO A 683 -16.14 8.41 1.26
C PRO A 683 -15.58 7.05 1.65
N ALA A 684 -15.66 6.65 2.93
CA ALA A 684 -15.29 5.29 3.32
C ALA A 684 -16.17 4.24 2.61
N ILE A 685 -17.44 4.55 2.34
CA ILE A 685 -18.31 3.70 1.51
C ILE A 685 -17.88 3.70 0.05
N THR A 686 -17.45 4.85 -0.48
CA THR A 686 -16.82 4.89 -1.82
C THR A 686 -15.62 3.96 -1.91
N PHE A 687 -14.73 4.02 -0.91
CA PHE A 687 -13.55 3.17 -0.81
C PHE A 687 -13.92 1.69 -0.82
N LEU A 688 -14.83 1.28 0.08
CA LEU A 688 -15.27 -0.11 0.20
C LEU A 688 -15.97 -0.60 -1.07
N LEU A 689 -16.84 0.23 -1.67
CA LEU A 689 -17.55 -0.09 -2.90
C LEU A 689 -16.57 -0.32 -4.06
N VAL A 690 -15.66 0.62 -4.30
CA VAL A 690 -14.71 0.54 -5.42
C VAL A 690 -13.73 -0.62 -5.21
N LEU A 691 -13.18 -0.77 -4.00
CA LEU A 691 -12.28 -1.87 -3.67
C LEU A 691 -13.00 -3.22 -3.84
N GLY A 692 -14.22 -3.36 -3.32
CA GLY A 692 -15.04 -4.56 -3.48
C GLY A 692 -15.25 -4.93 -4.95
N PHE A 693 -15.53 -3.95 -5.81
CA PHE A 693 -15.70 -4.18 -7.25
C PHE A 693 -14.39 -4.45 -7.99
N VAL A 694 -13.25 -3.85 -7.59
CA VAL A 694 -11.93 -4.23 -8.11
C VAL A 694 -11.65 -5.70 -7.82
N LEU A 695 -11.86 -6.12 -6.58
CA LEU A 695 -11.67 -7.50 -6.14
C LEU A 695 -12.64 -8.44 -6.88
N TYR A 696 -13.91 -8.07 -7.02
CA TYR A 696 -14.89 -8.84 -7.80
C TYR A 696 -14.49 -8.98 -9.28
N VAL A 697 -14.01 -7.91 -9.93
CA VAL A 697 -13.56 -7.96 -11.32
C VAL A 697 -12.38 -8.92 -11.47
N ILE A 698 -11.39 -8.85 -10.57
CA ILE A 698 -10.23 -9.77 -10.57
C ILE A 698 -10.68 -11.21 -10.32
N TRP A 699 -11.56 -11.41 -9.34
CA TRP A 699 -12.10 -12.71 -8.97
C TRP A 699 -12.87 -13.35 -10.13
N SER A 700 -13.80 -12.61 -10.74
CA SER A 700 -14.61 -13.10 -11.86
C SER A 700 -13.77 -13.41 -13.11
N GLU A 701 -12.70 -12.65 -13.35
CA GLU A 701 -11.73 -12.94 -14.42
C GLU A 701 -10.91 -14.19 -14.13
N ALA A 702 -10.40 -14.35 -12.90
CA ALA A 702 -9.65 -15.54 -12.50
C ALA A 702 -10.51 -16.81 -12.63
N ARG A 703 -11.79 -16.73 -12.22
CA ARG A 703 -12.76 -17.81 -12.34
C ARG A 703 -13.02 -18.20 -13.80
N ARG A 704 -13.19 -17.21 -14.71
CA ARG A 704 -13.40 -17.45 -16.15
C ARG A 704 -12.17 -18.02 -16.84
N ALA A 705 -10.98 -17.57 -16.48
CA ALA A 705 -9.72 -18.05 -17.05
C ALA A 705 -9.34 -19.48 -16.61
N ARG A 706 -10.22 -20.19 -15.88
CA ARG A 706 -9.97 -21.50 -15.25
C ARG A 706 -8.61 -21.54 -14.53
N LEU A 707 -8.17 -20.41 -13.96
CA LEU A 707 -7.01 -20.36 -13.09
C LEU A 707 -7.44 -21.05 -11.78
N SER A 708 -7.35 -22.38 -11.79
CA SER A 708 -8.01 -23.31 -10.87
C SER A 708 -7.33 -23.41 -9.51
N ALA A 709 -6.14 -22.83 -9.33
CA ALA A 709 -5.46 -22.80 -8.04
C ALA A 709 -6.00 -21.66 -7.15
N PRO A 710 -6.68 -21.96 -6.01
CA PRO A 710 -7.19 -20.94 -5.08
C PRO A 710 -6.10 -20.00 -4.55
N SER A 711 -4.85 -20.46 -4.51
CA SER A 711 -3.69 -19.67 -4.12
C SER A 711 -3.39 -18.52 -5.09
N ILE A 712 -3.43 -18.74 -6.41
CA ILE A 712 -3.18 -17.70 -7.44
C ILE A 712 -4.25 -16.61 -7.38
N MET A 713 -5.50 -17.03 -7.23
CA MET A 713 -6.64 -16.13 -7.08
C MET A 713 -6.48 -15.27 -5.82
N LEU A 714 -6.18 -15.89 -4.67
CA LEU A 714 -6.00 -15.17 -3.41
C LEU A 714 -4.86 -14.15 -3.49
N LYS A 715 -3.73 -14.48 -4.09
CA LYS A 715 -2.59 -13.57 -4.26
C LYS A 715 -2.94 -12.35 -5.11
N ARG A 716 -3.70 -12.54 -6.19
CA ARG A 716 -4.15 -11.44 -7.06
C ARG A 716 -5.12 -10.53 -6.34
N LEU A 717 -6.03 -11.10 -5.55
CA LEU A 717 -6.98 -10.35 -4.73
C LEU A 717 -6.27 -9.57 -3.61
N LEU A 718 -5.42 -10.24 -2.83
CA LEU A 718 -4.64 -9.61 -1.76
C LEU A 718 -3.70 -8.54 -2.29
N GLY A 719 -2.95 -8.82 -3.37
CA GLY A 719 -2.01 -7.87 -3.94
C GLY A 719 -2.70 -6.62 -4.49
N ALA A 720 -3.83 -6.77 -5.20
CA ALA A 720 -4.60 -5.63 -5.68
C ALA A 720 -5.25 -4.86 -4.52
N GLY A 721 -5.79 -5.57 -3.53
CA GLY A 721 -6.40 -4.96 -2.35
C GLY A 721 -5.39 -4.16 -1.53
N LEU A 722 -4.23 -4.75 -1.23
CA LEU A 722 -3.15 -4.09 -0.50
C LEU A 722 -2.60 -2.90 -1.27
N LEU A 723 -2.42 -2.99 -2.60
CA LEU A 723 -1.94 -1.86 -3.39
C LEU A 723 -2.89 -0.66 -3.31
N VAL A 724 -4.19 -0.89 -3.56
CA VAL A 724 -5.20 0.17 -3.52
C VAL A 724 -5.29 0.75 -2.10
N SER A 725 -5.33 -0.10 -1.07
CA SER A 725 -5.40 0.34 0.33
C SER A 725 -4.15 1.09 0.79
N ALA A 726 -2.95 0.62 0.48
CA ALA A 726 -1.70 1.25 0.88
C ALA A 726 -1.52 2.61 0.21
N VAL A 727 -1.77 2.71 -1.10
CA VAL A 727 -1.70 4.00 -1.80
C VAL A 727 -2.77 4.96 -1.27
N SER A 728 -3.98 4.47 -0.97
CA SER A 728 -5.02 5.30 -0.37
C SER A 728 -4.62 5.82 1.01
N ALA A 729 -3.99 4.98 1.85
CA ALA A 729 -3.48 5.39 3.15
C ALA A 729 -2.41 6.49 3.03
N ILE A 730 -1.48 6.37 2.07
CA ILE A 730 -0.46 7.38 1.81
C ILE A 730 -1.10 8.72 1.44
N PHE A 731 -2.01 8.72 0.46
CA PHE A 731 -2.66 9.96 0.02
C PHE A 731 -3.63 10.54 1.04
N TYR A 732 -4.26 9.70 1.87
CA TYR A 732 -5.06 10.14 3.01
C TYR A 732 -4.19 10.89 4.03
N VAL A 733 -3.08 10.27 4.48
CA VAL A 733 -2.13 10.90 5.43
C VAL A 733 -1.52 12.18 4.83
N ALA A 734 -1.23 12.19 3.53
CA ALA A 734 -0.72 13.37 2.83
C ALA A 734 -1.69 14.56 2.88
N THR A 735 -3.00 14.35 3.04
CA THR A 735 -3.92 15.47 3.22
C THR A 735 -3.66 16.23 4.53
N PHE A 736 -3.10 15.55 5.55
CA PHE A 736 -2.74 16.14 6.83
C PHE A 736 -1.35 16.78 6.86
N THR A 737 -0.61 16.79 5.75
CA THR A 737 0.72 17.43 5.68
C THR A 737 0.75 18.86 6.27
N PRO A 738 -0.27 19.73 6.09
CA PRO A 738 -0.29 21.03 6.74
C PRO A 738 -0.29 20.99 8.29
N HIS A 739 -0.92 19.99 8.92
CA HIS A 739 -0.93 19.88 10.39
C HIS A 739 0.46 19.60 10.95
N PHE A 740 1.23 18.78 10.25
CA PHE A 740 2.64 18.53 10.56
C PHE A 740 3.50 19.76 10.26
N ALA A 741 3.30 20.39 9.10
CA ALA A 741 4.09 21.54 8.66
C ALA A 741 3.90 22.79 9.55
N LEU A 742 2.68 22.99 10.06
CA LEU A 742 2.34 24.09 10.98
C LEU A 742 2.71 23.78 12.44
N GLY A 743 3.30 22.61 12.72
CA GLY A 743 3.69 22.20 14.07
C GLY A 743 2.53 21.88 15.00
N TRP A 744 1.31 21.70 14.47
CA TRP A 744 0.15 21.29 15.26
C TRP A 744 0.26 19.84 15.70
N TRP A 745 0.87 18.99 14.87
CA TRP A 745 1.10 17.57 15.14
C TRP A 745 2.61 17.29 15.21
N GLY A 746 3.03 16.58 16.26
CA GLY A 746 4.41 16.14 16.49
C GLY A 746 4.73 14.77 15.87
N GLY A 747 3.73 14.00 15.45
CA GLY A 747 3.97 12.72 14.76
C GLY A 747 2.69 11.99 14.37
N ILE A 748 2.83 10.82 13.73
CA ILE A 748 1.67 10.03 13.25
C ILE A 748 0.73 9.58 14.39
N ALA A 749 1.21 9.58 15.64
CA ALA A 749 0.41 9.33 16.82
C ALA A 749 -0.76 10.34 16.96
N ASP A 750 -0.56 11.58 16.52
CA ASP A 750 -1.58 12.64 16.58
C ASP A 750 -2.77 12.36 15.66
N LEU A 751 -2.59 11.53 14.62
CA LEU A 751 -3.70 11.07 13.80
C LEU A 751 -4.70 10.22 14.63
N PHE A 752 -4.21 9.45 15.60
CA PHE A 752 -5.09 8.68 16.49
C PHE A 752 -5.79 9.58 17.51
N HIS A 753 -5.12 10.64 17.98
CA HIS A 753 -5.74 11.67 18.82
C HIS A 753 -6.85 12.40 18.07
N TYR A 754 -6.59 12.82 16.83
CA TYR A 754 -7.58 13.40 15.94
C TYR A 754 -8.83 12.50 15.82
N TYR A 755 -8.67 11.20 15.58
CA TYR A 755 -9.82 10.29 15.48
C TYR A 755 -10.57 10.11 16.80
N LYS A 756 -9.87 10.16 17.94
CA LYS A 756 -10.52 10.18 19.26
C LYS A 756 -11.40 11.42 19.41
N ASP A 757 -10.93 12.57 18.96
CA ASP A 757 -11.65 13.84 19.06
C ASP A 757 -12.84 13.89 18.09
N VAL A 758 -12.68 13.36 16.86
CA VAL A 758 -13.80 13.18 15.91
C VAL A 758 -14.89 12.28 16.52
N MET A 759 -14.51 11.15 17.12
CA MET A 759 -15.45 10.25 17.78
C MET A 759 -16.14 10.90 18.99
N TRP A 760 -15.42 11.73 19.74
CA TRP A 760 -16.00 12.50 20.84
C TRP A 760 -17.00 13.54 20.32
N TYR A 761 -16.64 14.29 19.28
CA TYR A 761 -17.49 15.31 18.65
C TYR A 761 -18.78 14.70 18.09
N GLU A 762 -18.68 13.60 17.32
CA GLU A 762 -19.85 12.94 16.73
C GLU A 762 -20.82 12.42 17.80
N ARG A 763 -20.31 12.02 18.98
CA ARG A 763 -21.16 11.65 20.14
C ARG A 763 -21.79 12.86 20.81
N SER A 764 -21.08 13.98 20.91
CA SER A 764 -21.58 15.18 21.61
C SER A 764 -22.71 15.87 20.85
N VAL A 765 -22.79 15.73 19.52
CA VAL A 765 -23.83 16.34 18.68
C VAL A 765 -25.06 15.46 18.45
N THR A 766 -25.18 14.31 19.13
CA THR A 766 -26.31 13.38 18.94
C THR A 766 -27.67 13.94 19.36
N SER A 767 -27.70 14.85 20.33
CA SER A 767 -28.92 15.53 20.80
C SER A 767 -29.21 16.86 20.10
N ALA A 768 -28.34 17.31 19.21
CA ALA A 768 -28.52 18.56 18.49
C ALA A 768 -29.71 18.47 17.52
N THR A 769 -30.54 19.51 17.48
CA THR A 769 -31.68 19.60 16.56
C THR A 769 -31.48 20.77 15.59
N HIS A 770 -31.97 20.62 14.36
CA HIS A 770 -31.92 21.67 13.36
C HIS A 770 -33.24 21.75 12.57
N PRO A 771 -33.80 22.94 12.31
CA PRO A 771 -35.10 23.10 11.65
C PRO A 771 -35.13 22.59 10.20
N TYR A 772 -33.97 22.51 9.54
CA TYR A 772 -33.83 21.95 8.19
C TYR A 772 -33.29 20.51 8.15
N SER A 773 -33.25 19.81 9.29
CA SER A 773 -32.82 18.40 9.31
C SER A 773 -33.80 17.51 8.53
N ALA A 774 -33.31 16.54 7.79
CA ALA A 774 -34.13 15.66 6.96
C ALA A 774 -33.80 14.18 7.25
N PRO A 775 -34.80 13.33 7.56
CA PRO A 775 -34.55 11.92 7.78
C PRO A 775 -34.19 11.22 6.46
N TRP A 776 -33.33 10.21 6.53
CA TRP A 776 -32.74 9.57 5.35
C TRP A 776 -33.76 8.99 4.36
N TRP A 777 -34.88 8.47 4.86
CA TRP A 777 -35.95 7.89 4.04
C TRP A 777 -36.68 8.94 3.17
N SER A 778 -36.57 10.22 3.53
CA SER A 778 -37.24 11.33 2.84
C SER A 778 -36.47 11.84 1.62
N TRP A 779 -35.18 11.53 1.51
CA TRP A 779 -34.28 12.07 0.48
C TRP A 779 -34.57 11.59 -0.94
N PRO A 780 -34.86 10.29 -1.20
CA PRO A 780 -35.16 9.82 -2.57
C PRO A 780 -36.40 10.46 -3.19
N LEU A 781 -37.32 10.92 -2.35
CA LEU A 781 -38.53 11.63 -2.77
C LEU A 781 -38.34 13.16 -2.76
N MET A 782 -37.17 13.64 -2.33
CA MET A 782 -36.85 15.07 -2.16
C MET A 782 -37.89 15.81 -1.35
N LEU A 783 -38.35 15.15 -0.29
CA LEU A 783 -39.40 15.66 0.57
C LEU A 783 -38.92 16.90 1.32
N ARG A 784 -37.77 16.86 2.01
CA ARG A 784 -37.30 17.98 2.84
C ARG A 784 -35.99 18.62 2.32
N PRO A 785 -36.07 19.53 1.33
CA PRO A 785 -34.97 20.41 0.91
C PRO A 785 -34.48 21.33 2.01
N ILE A 786 -33.29 21.89 1.79
CA ILE A 786 -32.59 22.75 2.76
C ILE A 786 -32.58 24.18 2.24
N ALA A 787 -32.91 25.17 3.05
CA ALA A 787 -32.64 26.56 2.70
C ALA A 787 -31.22 26.92 3.19
N TYR A 788 -30.28 27.12 2.26
CA TYR A 788 -28.91 27.52 2.59
C TYR A 788 -28.84 29.02 2.91
N TRP A 789 -29.66 29.82 2.22
CA TRP A 789 -29.77 31.26 2.42
C TRP A 789 -31.12 31.78 1.92
N GLN A 790 -31.65 32.81 2.57
CA GLN A 790 -32.93 33.43 2.23
C GLN A 790 -32.87 34.93 2.49
N ASN A 791 -33.37 35.72 1.54
CA ASN A 791 -33.64 37.15 1.69
C ASN A 791 -35.08 37.44 1.28
N PHE A 792 -35.92 37.72 2.28
CA PHE A 792 -37.35 37.94 2.16
C PHE A 792 -37.70 39.35 2.67
N PRO A 793 -37.39 40.41 1.90
CA PRO A 793 -37.74 41.77 2.30
C PRO A 793 -39.27 41.92 2.40
N ALA A 794 -39.74 42.85 3.23
CA ALA A 794 -41.17 43.05 3.48
C ALA A 794 -41.97 43.35 2.19
N THR A 795 -41.35 44.07 1.24
CA THR A 795 -41.87 44.36 -0.09
C THR A 795 -40.78 44.11 -1.14
N GLY A 796 -41.18 43.79 -2.38
CA GLY A 796 -40.25 43.53 -3.50
C GLY A 796 -39.92 42.06 -3.74
N ASP A 797 -38.89 41.84 -4.54
CA ASP A 797 -38.43 40.50 -4.95
C ASP A 797 -37.74 39.77 -3.81
N VAL A 798 -37.85 38.43 -3.81
CA VAL A 798 -37.20 37.53 -2.86
C VAL A 798 -36.07 36.79 -3.55
N ALA A 799 -35.06 36.38 -2.77
CA ALA A 799 -33.96 35.55 -3.27
C ALA A 799 -33.62 34.46 -2.26
N THR A 800 -33.22 33.29 -2.74
CA THR A 800 -32.83 32.17 -1.87
C THR A 800 -31.75 31.33 -2.54
N ILE A 801 -30.95 30.63 -1.72
CA ILE A 801 -30.23 29.43 -2.12
C ILE A 801 -30.98 28.25 -1.52
N TRP A 802 -31.71 27.53 -2.37
CA TRP A 802 -32.51 26.37 -2.00
C TRP A 802 -31.77 25.09 -2.42
N GLY A 803 -31.26 24.35 -1.44
CA GLY A 803 -30.59 23.06 -1.58
C GLY A 803 -31.58 21.93 -1.83
N GLY A 804 -32.15 21.90 -3.03
CA GLY A 804 -32.94 20.80 -3.57
C GLY A 804 -32.61 20.61 -5.05
N GLY A 805 -32.75 19.38 -5.54
CA GLY A 805 -32.48 19.03 -6.93
C GLY A 805 -33.62 19.33 -7.91
N ASN A 806 -33.46 18.85 -9.14
CA ASN A 806 -34.46 18.97 -10.19
C ASN A 806 -35.50 17.84 -10.04
N PRO A 807 -36.79 18.10 -9.75
CA PRO A 807 -37.76 17.06 -9.41
C PRO A 807 -38.01 16.05 -10.53
N VAL A 808 -37.96 16.49 -11.79
CA VAL A 808 -38.07 15.58 -12.95
C VAL A 808 -36.92 14.59 -12.96
N LEU A 809 -35.68 15.09 -12.80
CA LEU A 809 -34.50 14.24 -12.73
C LEU A 809 -34.52 13.35 -11.49
N TRP A 810 -34.84 13.91 -10.33
CA TRP A 810 -34.78 13.24 -9.04
C TRP A 810 -35.73 12.03 -8.97
N TRP A 811 -37.01 12.23 -9.33
CA TRP A 811 -38.00 11.15 -9.33
C TRP A 811 -37.78 10.17 -10.49
N GLY A 812 -37.35 10.67 -11.66
CA GLY A 812 -36.93 9.79 -12.75
C GLY A 812 -35.73 8.91 -12.38
N ALA A 813 -34.78 9.43 -11.60
CA ALA A 813 -33.63 8.68 -11.11
C ALA A 813 -34.03 7.58 -10.14
N LEU A 814 -35.01 7.84 -9.27
CA LEU A 814 -35.60 6.82 -8.41
C LEU A 814 -36.26 5.71 -9.24
N ALA A 815 -37.10 6.06 -10.22
CA ALA A 815 -37.73 5.09 -11.12
C ALA A 815 -36.69 4.26 -11.89
N ALA A 816 -35.67 4.92 -12.46
CA ALA A 816 -34.58 4.25 -13.16
C ALA A 816 -33.78 3.31 -12.23
N MET A 817 -33.57 3.68 -10.97
CA MET A 817 -32.90 2.83 -9.99
C MET A 817 -33.74 1.58 -9.66
N MET A 818 -35.07 1.70 -9.58
CA MET A 818 -35.97 0.55 -9.40
C MET A 818 -35.94 -0.40 -10.60
N VAL A 819 -35.94 0.15 -11.83
CA VAL A 819 -35.75 -0.65 -13.05
C VAL A 819 -34.39 -1.35 -13.05
N TYR A 820 -33.32 -0.64 -12.68
CA TYR A 820 -31.97 -1.22 -12.61
C TYR A 820 -31.85 -2.27 -11.52
N PHE A 821 -32.55 -2.11 -10.38
CA PHE A 821 -32.66 -3.13 -9.35
C PHE A 821 -33.31 -4.41 -9.91
N ALA A 822 -34.46 -4.30 -10.56
CA ALA A 822 -35.13 -5.43 -11.22
C ALA A 822 -34.23 -6.10 -12.28
N ARG A 823 -33.63 -5.32 -13.18
CA ARG A 823 -32.67 -5.83 -14.19
C ARG A 823 -31.46 -6.53 -13.56
N THR A 824 -31.00 -6.07 -12.39
CA THR A 824 -29.88 -6.69 -11.67
C THR A 824 -30.26 -8.04 -11.09
N LEU A 825 -31.48 -8.20 -10.59
CA LEU A 825 -32.00 -9.48 -10.10
C LEU A 825 -32.19 -10.50 -11.23
N GLU A 826 -32.69 -10.04 -12.38
CA GLU A 826 -32.91 -10.91 -13.54
C GLU A 826 -31.60 -11.30 -14.25
N ARG A 827 -30.73 -10.31 -14.52
CA ARG A 827 -29.51 -10.48 -15.33
C ARG A 827 -28.37 -9.61 -14.77
N PRO A 828 -27.67 -10.08 -13.72
CA PRO A 828 -26.64 -9.28 -13.06
C PRO A 828 -25.48 -8.97 -14.03
N LYS A 829 -25.37 -7.69 -14.41
CA LYS A 829 -24.22 -7.14 -15.13
C LYS A 829 -23.43 -6.22 -14.20
N LEU A 830 -22.11 -6.21 -14.35
CA LEU A 830 -21.21 -5.41 -13.49
C LEU A 830 -21.66 -3.95 -13.31
N VAL A 831 -22.07 -3.29 -14.39
CA VAL A 831 -22.52 -1.88 -14.36
C VAL A 831 -23.81 -1.73 -13.56
N LEU A 832 -24.81 -2.60 -13.80
CA LEU A 832 -26.09 -2.57 -13.10
C LEU A 832 -25.89 -2.84 -11.61
N SER A 833 -25.16 -3.91 -11.29
CA SER A 833 -24.83 -4.27 -9.91
C SER A 833 -24.05 -3.18 -9.19
N PHE A 834 -23.11 -2.51 -9.87
CA PHE A 834 -22.33 -1.41 -9.28
C PHE A 834 -23.23 -0.24 -8.89
N LEU A 835 -24.12 0.19 -9.79
CA LEU A 835 -25.02 1.32 -9.54
C LEU A 835 -26.02 1.01 -8.42
N VAL A 836 -26.63 -0.17 -8.44
CA VAL A 836 -27.62 -0.60 -7.44
C VAL A 836 -26.99 -0.82 -6.06
N ILE A 837 -25.89 -1.59 -5.98
CA ILE A 837 -25.20 -1.85 -4.72
C ILE A 837 -24.64 -0.55 -4.15
N GLY A 838 -24.06 0.32 -4.98
CA GLY A 838 -23.56 1.62 -4.53
C GLY A 838 -24.67 2.51 -3.99
N TYR A 839 -25.80 2.63 -4.70
CA TYR A 839 -26.96 3.41 -4.27
C TYR A 839 -27.49 2.94 -2.91
N ILE A 840 -27.67 1.62 -2.75
CA ILE A 840 -28.15 1.02 -1.49
C ILE A 840 -27.12 1.19 -0.38
N ALA A 841 -25.82 0.95 -0.65
CA ALA A 841 -24.77 1.06 0.34
C ALA A 841 -24.72 2.46 0.97
N TYR A 842 -24.84 3.51 0.15
CA TYR A 842 -24.89 4.89 0.65
C TYR A 842 -26.17 5.24 1.40
N LEU A 843 -27.28 4.53 1.20
CA LEU A 843 -28.52 4.74 1.97
C LEU A 843 -28.49 3.96 3.30
N VAL A 844 -28.02 2.72 3.28
CA VAL A 844 -28.03 1.82 4.43
C VAL A 844 -27.18 2.33 5.59
N ILE A 845 -26.09 3.08 5.32
CA ILE A 845 -25.25 3.64 6.39
C ILE A 845 -26.01 4.56 7.36
N TRP A 846 -27.13 5.15 6.92
CA TRP A 846 -27.90 6.11 7.71
C TRP A 846 -28.91 5.45 8.64
N ILE A 847 -29.21 4.16 8.47
CA ILE A 847 -30.15 3.42 9.30
C ILE A 847 -29.75 3.46 10.80
N PRO A 848 -28.49 3.15 11.18
CA PRO A 848 -28.09 3.18 12.59
C PRO A 848 -27.74 4.58 13.13
N ILE A 849 -27.79 5.64 12.31
CA ILE A 849 -27.30 6.98 12.69
C ILE A 849 -28.44 7.82 13.26
N GLY A 850 -28.37 8.12 14.56
CA GLY A 850 -29.40 8.86 15.30
C GLY A 850 -29.20 10.38 15.43
N ARG A 851 -28.15 10.97 14.84
CA ARG A 851 -27.89 12.42 14.91
C ARG A 851 -28.65 13.20 13.83
N THR A 852 -28.59 14.53 13.90
CA THR A 852 -29.12 15.41 12.84
C THR A 852 -28.45 15.12 11.49
N MET A 853 -29.28 14.96 10.45
CA MET A 853 -28.89 14.67 9.07
C MET A 853 -29.57 15.63 8.10
N PHE A 854 -29.07 15.70 6.87
CA PHE A 854 -29.44 16.69 5.85
C PHE A 854 -29.48 16.07 4.45
N LEU A 855 -30.26 16.65 3.54
CA LEU A 855 -30.45 16.16 2.17
C LEU A 855 -29.14 16.01 1.36
N TYR A 856 -28.13 16.88 1.55
CA TYR A 856 -26.85 16.76 0.83
C TYR A 856 -26.11 15.44 1.09
N HIS A 857 -26.39 14.74 2.20
CA HIS A 857 -25.86 13.40 2.47
C HIS A 857 -26.27 12.35 1.42
N TYR A 858 -27.35 12.62 0.66
CA TYR A 858 -27.86 11.76 -0.40
C TYR A 858 -27.18 11.99 -1.76
N MET A 859 -26.39 13.06 -1.93
CA MET A 859 -25.66 13.38 -3.18
C MET A 859 -24.95 12.19 -3.85
N PRO A 860 -24.17 11.33 -3.13
CA PRO A 860 -23.50 10.21 -3.77
C PRO A 860 -24.47 9.12 -4.25
N SER A 861 -25.59 8.92 -3.57
CA SER A 861 -26.64 8.01 -4.02
C SER A 861 -27.32 8.54 -5.28
N VAL A 862 -27.80 9.79 -5.27
CA VAL A 862 -28.46 10.38 -6.44
C VAL A 862 -27.52 10.51 -7.64
N TYR A 863 -26.22 10.73 -7.41
CA TYR A 863 -25.21 10.68 -8.48
C TYR A 863 -25.21 9.34 -9.24
N LEU A 864 -25.24 8.22 -8.51
CA LEU A 864 -25.34 6.89 -9.11
C LEU A 864 -26.70 6.67 -9.77
N ALA A 865 -27.77 7.22 -9.21
CA ALA A 865 -29.10 7.17 -9.80
C ALA A 865 -29.20 7.95 -11.12
N TYR A 866 -28.51 9.08 -11.26
CA TYR A 866 -28.42 9.82 -12.52
C TYR A 866 -27.65 9.07 -13.61
N LEU A 867 -26.62 8.30 -13.25
CA LEU A 867 -25.98 7.38 -14.19
C LEU A 867 -26.96 6.28 -14.64
N ALA A 868 -27.77 5.73 -13.73
CA ALA A 868 -28.79 4.73 -14.07
C ALA A 868 -29.87 5.32 -15.00
N LEU A 869 -30.38 6.51 -14.69
CA LEU A 869 -31.36 7.24 -15.51
C LEU A 869 -30.83 7.50 -16.92
N ALA A 870 -29.59 7.96 -17.04
CA ALA A 870 -28.97 8.23 -18.33
C ALA A 870 -28.80 6.95 -19.17
N GLY A 871 -28.43 5.84 -18.53
CA GLY A 871 -28.35 4.54 -19.20
C GLY A 871 -29.72 4.03 -19.66
N LEU A 872 -30.75 4.18 -18.82
CA LEU A 872 -32.12 3.78 -19.16
C LEU A 872 -32.68 4.60 -20.33
N LEU A 873 -32.51 5.92 -20.31
CA LEU A 873 -32.92 6.78 -21.42
C LEU A 873 -32.16 6.46 -22.70
N ALA A 874 -30.86 6.14 -22.62
CA ALA A 874 -30.12 5.69 -23.81
C ALA A 874 -30.63 4.34 -24.36
N ASP A 875 -31.13 3.44 -23.50
CA ASP A 875 -31.80 2.21 -23.93
C ASP A 875 -33.16 2.50 -24.57
N CYS A 876 -33.94 3.46 -24.06
CA CYS A 876 -35.19 3.92 -24.68
C CYS A 876 -34.91 4.48 -26.08
N TRP A 877 -33.94 5.39 -26.21
CA TRP A 877 -33.56 5.99 -27.50
C TRP A 877 -33.16 4.97 -28.57
N SER A 878 -32.57 3.86 -28.14
CA SER A 878 -32.10 2.78 -29.03
C SER A 878 -33.13 1.66 -29.22
N GLY A 879 -34.34 1.78 -28.66
CA GLY A 879 -35.40 0.77 -28.75
C GLY A 879 -35.06 -0.53 -28.00
N ARG A 880 -34.18 -0.47 -27.00
CA ARG A 880 -33.79 -1.62 -26.17
C ARG A 880 -34.54 -1.71 -24.85
N ALA A 881 -35.19 -0.63 -24.42
CA ALA A 881 -36.01 -0.62 -23.22
C ALA A 881 -37.33 -1.34 -23.46
N GLN A 882 -37.88 -1.95 -22.41
CA GLN A 882 -39.21 -2.53 -22.45
C GLN A 882 -40.27 -1.43 -22.26
N VAL A 883 -41.47 -1.65 -22.79
CA VAL A 883 -42.60 -0.71 -22.68
C VAL A 883 -42.90 -0.33 -21.22
N LEU A 884 -42.79 -1.27 -20.27
CA LEU A 884 -42.99 -0.99 -18.84
C LEU A 884 -41.91 -0.08 -18.24
N GLU A 885 -40.67 -0.21 -18.71
CA GLU A 885 -39.56 0.63 -18.25
C GLU A 885 -39.73 2.06 -18.78
N GLU A 886 -40.13 2.20 -20.04
CA GLU A 886 -40.47 3.49 -20.66
C GLU A 886 -41.67 4.14 -19.98
N ALA A 887 -42.74 3.36 -19.75
CA ALA A 887 -43.91 3.81 -19.02
C ALA A 887 -43.55 4.28 -17.60
N SER A 888 -42.63 3.59 -16.90
CA SER A 888 -42.19 4.00 -15.56
C SER A 888 -41.61 5.42 -15.56
N LEU A 889 -40.84 5.80 -16.58
CA LEU A 889 -40.29 7.14 -16.72
C LEU A 889 -41.37 8.16 -17.06
N ILE A 890 -42.28 7.84 -17.98
CA ILE A 890 -43.42 8.72 -18.31
C ILE A 890 -44.26 8.98 -17.06
N MET A 891 -44.57 7.93 -16.28
CA MET A 891 -45.39 8.06 -15.07
C MET A 891 -44.78 8.99 -14.02
N THR A 892 -43.44 9.15 -13.97
CA THR A 892 -42.82 10.15 -13.08
C THR A 892 -43.12 11.59 -13.47
N LEU A 893 -43.51 11.85 -14.73
CA LEU A 893 -43.91 13.18 -15.18
C LEU A 893 -45.32 13.57 -14.73
N PHE A 894 -46.16 12.61 -14.34
CA PHE A 894 -47.51 12.88 -13.84
C PHE A 894 -47.50 13.88 -12.67
N PRO A 895 -46.82 13.61 -11.54
CA PRO A 895 -46.77 14.57 -10.44
C PRO A 895 -46.12 15.90 -10.85
N CYS A 896 -45.09 15.90 -11.71
CA CYS A 896 -44.48 17.14 -12.20
C CYS A 896 -45.48 18.00 -12.99
N CYS A 897 -46.27 17.41 -13.88
CA CYS A 897 -47.27 18.13 -14.67
C CYS A 897 -48.37 18.72 -13.77
N MET A 898 -48.89 17.92 -12.82
CA MET A 898 -49.92 18.39 -11.89
C MET A 898 -49.44 19.54 -11.02
N LEU A 899 -48.23 19.41 -10.47
CA LEU A 899 -47.71 20.37 -9.51
C LEU A 899 -47.20 21.64 -10.18
N ALA A 900 -46.63 21.55 -11.40
CA ALA A 900 -46.12 22.71 -12.12
C ALA A 900 -47.23 23.52 -12.83
N LEU A 901 -48.25 22.86 -13.38
CA LEU A 901 -49.27 23.50 -14.24
C LEU A 901 -50.67 23.55 -13.60
N GLY A 902 -50.83 22.98 -12.41
CA GLY A 902 -52.12 22.78 -11.76
C GLY A 902 -52.87 21.54 -12.25
N TYR A 903 -53.84 21.06 -11.47
CA TYR A 903 -54.48 19.75 -11.69
C TYR A 903 -55.17 19.59 -13.05
N VAL A 904 -55.82 20.64 -13.56
CA VAL A 904 -56.57 20.57 -14.83
C VAL A 904 -55.63 20.60 -16.03
N VAL A 905 -54.80 21.65 -16.14
CA VAL A 905 -53.88 21.82 -17.27
C VAL A 905 -52.80 20.74 -17.26
N GLY A 906 -52.24 20.45 -16.08
CA GLY A 906 -51.30 19.34 -15.88
C GLY A 906 -51.90 18.00 -16.29
N GLY A 907 -53.17 17.76 -15.95
CA GLY A 907 -53.93 16.57 -16.37
C GLY A 907 -54.01 16.42 -17.87
N LEU A 908 -54.43 17.48 -18.57
CA LEU A 908 -54.54 17.48 -20.02
C LEU A 908 -53.19 17.27 -20.71
N VAL A 909 -52.14 17.94 -20.23
CA VAL A 909 -50.77 17.79 -20.76
C VAL A 909 -50.26 16.37 -20.56
N PHE A 910 -50.45 15.78 -19.38
CA PHE A 910 -50.02 14.41 -19.12
C PHE A 910 -50.79 13.39 -19.98
N VAL A 911 -52.11 13.54 -20.10
CA VAL A 911 -52.92 12.69 -20.99
C VAL A 911 -52.45 12.81 -22.44
N ALA A 912 -52.13 14.02 -22.91
CA ALA A 912 -51.60 14.22 -24.25
C ALA A 912 -50.24 13.49 -24.46
N ILE A 913 -49.35 13.52 -23.46
CA ILE A 913 -48.08 12.76 -23.49
C ILE A 913 -48.36 11.25 -23.60
N VAL A 914 -49.28 10.73 -22.78
CA VAL A 914 -49.64 9.30 -22.78
C VAL A 914 -50.29 8.89 -24.10
N VAL A 915 -51.23 9.68 -24.63
CA VAL A 915 -51.87 9.42 -25.93
C VAL A 915 -50.83 9.42 -27.05
N ALA A 916 -49.93 10.41 -27.08
CA ALA A 916 -48.86 10.48 -28.06
C ALA A 916 -47.91 9.27 -27.98
N TYR A 917 -47.61 8.79 -26.77
CA TYR A 917 -46.80 7.59 -26.54
C TYR A 917 -47.53 6.31 -27.00
N VAL A 918 -48.80 6.13 -26.60
CA VAL A 918 -49.62 4.97 -26.97
C VAL A 918 -49.81 4.87 -28.49
N ALA A 919 -50.01 6.00 -29.17
CA ALA A 919 -50.19 6.06 -30.61
C ALA A 919 -49.00 5.53 -31.43
N VAL A 920 -47.81 5.42 -30.83
CA VAL A 920 -46.59 4.96 -31.52
C VAL A 920 -46.02 3.66 -30.94
N LEU A 921 -46.75 2.95 -30.08
CA LEU A 921 -46.27 1.73 -29.40
C LEU A 921 -45.86 0.61 -30.36
N GLU A 922 -46.44 0.55 -31.56
CA GLU A 922 -46.07 -0.44 -32.58
C GLU A 922 -44.69 -0.17 -33.20
N ARG A 923 -44.08 1.01 -32.93
CA ARG A 923 -42.83 1.45 -33.54
C ARG A 923 -41.73 1.66 -32.48
N PRO A 924 -40.92 0.64 -32.19
CA PRO A 924 -40.01 0.63 -31.03
C PRO A 924 -39.01 1.78 -30.97
N LEU A 925 -38.47 2.18 -32.12
CA LEU A 925 -37.52 3.30 -32.19
C LEU A 925 -38.20 4.66 -32.02
N ILE A 926 -39.48 4.79 -32.31
CA ILE A 926 -40.19 6.08 -32.25
C ILE A 926 -40.66 6.33 -30.81
N HIS A 927 -41.32 5.36 -30.18
CA HIS A 927 -41.83 5.54 -28.82
C HIS A 927 -40.71 5.83 -27.81
N GLY A 928 -39.60 5.09 -27.88
CA GLY A 928 -38.46 5.31 -26.98
C GLY A 928 -37.76 6.66 -27.19
N ARG A 929 -37.71 7.18 -28.43
CA ARG A 929 -37.20 8.53 -28.71
C ARG A 929 -38.12 9.63 -28.20
N ILE A 930 -39.44 9.43 -28.30
CA ILE A 930 -40.43 10.35 -27.72
C ILE A 930 -40.26 10.41 -26.21
N VAL A 931 -40.11 9.26 -25.53
CA VAL A 931 -39.85 9.22 -24.07
C VAL A 931 -38.62 10.05 -23.72
N CYS A 932 -37.50 9.88 -24.45
CA CYS A 932 -36.31 10.68 -24.22
C CYS A 932 -36.52 12.17 -24.46
N ALA A 933 -37.15 12.55 -25.56
CA ALA A 933 -37.37 13.94 -25.92
C ALA A 933 -38.27 14.65 -24.89
N VAL A 934 -39.37 14.01 -24.50
CA VAL A 934 -40.31 14.53 -23.51
C VAL A 934 -39.65 14.63 -22.14
N PHE A 935 -38.97 13.57 -21.69
CA PHE A 935 -38.36 13.55 -20.37
C PHE A 935 -37.21 14.58 -20.25
N VAL A 936 -36.27 14.60 -21.22
CA VAL A 936 -35.17 15.57 -21.21
C VAL A 936 -35.70 16.99 -21.39
N GLY A 937 -36.70 17.20 -22.25
CA GLY A 937 -37.37 18.50 -22.41
C GLY A 937 -37.99 18.98 -21.10
N ALA A 938 -38.73 18.12 -20.40
CA ALA A 938 -39.32 18.42 -19.09
C ALA A 938 -38.23 18.71 -18.04
N ALA A 939 -37.12 17.96 -18.03
CA ALA A 939 -36.00 18.21 -17.13
C ALA A 939 -35.34 19.57 -17.39
N MET A 940 -35.22 19.99 -18.66
CA MET A 940 -34.68 21.32 -19.01
C MET A 940 -35.65 22.44 -18.67
N ALA A 941 -36.96 22.24 -18.87
CA ALA A 941 -37.96 23.19 -18.42
C ALA A 941 -37.93 23.35 -16.89
N ALA A 942 -37.84 22.25 -16.15
CA ALA A 942 -37.69 22.26 -14.70
C ALA A 942 -36.37 22.93 -14.26
N PHE A 943 -35.27 22.69 -14.97
CA PHE A 943 -33.99 23.37 -14.73
C PHE A 943 -34.17 24.89 -14.81
N VAL A 944 -34.71 25.41 -15.91
CA VAL A 944 -34.97 26.86 -16.06
C VAL A 944 -35.94 27.38 -15.01
N TYR A 945 -36.98 26.60 -14.69
CA TYR A 945 -37.98 26.96 -13.70
C TYR A 945 -37.35 27.13 -12.32
N PHE A 946 -36.56 26.17 -11.82
CA PHE A 946 -35.97 26.18 -10.48
C PHE A 946 -34.62 26.93 -10.40
N TYR A 947 -33.95 27.19 -11.53
CA TYR A 947 -32.63 27.84 -11.56
C TYR A 947 -32.49 29.08 -10.68
N PRO A 948 -33.46 30.03 -10.66
CA PRO A 948 -33.37 31.21 -9.81
C PRO A 948 -33.19 30.91 -8.31
N LEU A 949 -33.77 29.79 -7.82
CA LEU A 949 -33.66 29.36 -6.43
C LEU A 949 -32.31 28.76 -6.07
N TRP A 950 -31.55 28.25 -7.05
CA TRP A 950 -30.24 27.63 -6.80
C TRP A 950 -29.09 28.63 -6.79
N VAL A 951 -29.27 29.79 -7.43
CA VAL A 951 -28.21 30.79 -7.63
C VAL A 951 -28.51 32.15 -6.97
N ALA A 952 -29.50 32.21 -6.08
CA ALA A 952 -29.92 33.45 -5.40
C ALA A 952 -30.30 34.59 -6.37
N MET A 953 -30.96 34.25 -7.47
CA MET A 953 -31.50 35.22 -8.41
C MET A 953 -32.81 35.80 -7.85
N PRO A 954 -33.00 37.14 -7.81
CA PRO A 954 -34.25 37.74 -7.39
C PRO A 954 -35.42 37.29 -8.25
N ILE A 955 -36.52 36.93 -7.61
CA ILE A 955 -37.79 36.60 -8.25
C ILE A 955 -38.95 37.21 -7.48
N ALA A 956 -40.05 37.48 -8.17
CA ALA A 956 -41.28 37.91 -7.53
C ALA A 956 -41.72 36.89 -6.46
N ARG A 957 -42.22 37.39 -5.33
CA ARG A 957 -42.67 36.55 -4.20
C ARG A 957 -43.69 35.48 -4.61
N ALA A 958 -44.65 35.82 -5.48
CA ALA A 958 -45.59 34.85 -6.04
C ALA A 958 -44.89 33.76 -6.86
N GLY A 959 -43.84 34.13 -7.60
CA GLY A 959 -43.01 33.19 -8.35
C GLY A 959 -42.21 32.24 -7.44
N TYR A 960 -41.74 32.69 -6.27
CA TYR A 960 -41.16 31.81 -5.27
C TYR A 960 -42.17 30.77 -4.77
N TYR A 961 -43.36 31.21 -4.35
CA TYR A 961 -44.38 30.28 -3.82
C TYR A 961 -44.96 29.33 -4.88
N ALA A 962 -44.99 29.72 -6.16
CA ALA A 962 -45.36 28.83 -7.26
C ALA A 962 -44.37 27.65 -7.45
N ARG A 963 -43.15 27.78 -6.92
CA ARG A 963 -42.11 26.74 -6.92
C ARG A 963 -42.10 25.92 -5.62
N MET A 964 -43.08 26.10 -4.75
CA MET A 964 -43.29 25.36 -3.49
C MET A 964 -44.58 24.52 -3.62
N TRP A 965 -44.53 23.48 -4.44
CA TRP A 965 -45.52 22.48 -4.82
C TRP A 965 -46.14 21.69 -3.63
N PHE A 966 -45.45 21.52 -2.51
CA PHE A 966 -45.88 20.85 -1.29
C PHE A 966 -46.03 21.88 -0.17
N GLN A 967 -47.21 21.90 0.46
CA GLN A 967 -47.52 22.82 1.55
C GLN A 967 -48.14 22.08 2.74
N GLY A 968 -47.71 22.41 3.96
CA GLY A 968 -48.25 21.84 5.21
C GLY A 968 -47.37 22.04 6.45
N PRO A 969 -47.87 21.76 7.67
CA PRO A 969 -47.09 21.78 8.90
C PRO A 969 -45.97 20.74 8.84
N GLY A 970 -44.72 21.15 9.07
CA GLY A 970 -43.53 20.30 8.84
C GLY A 970 -43.07 20.20 7.38
N LEU A 971 -43.87 20.72 6.43
CA LEU A 971 -43.59 20.82 4.99
C LEU A 971 -43.29 22.26 4.53
N ARG A 972 -43.18 23.23 5.44
CA ARG A 972 -42.79 24.61 5.10
C ARG A 972 -41.37 24.56 4.51
N ASN A 973 -41.20 24.99 3.25
CA ASN A 973 -39.98 24.98 2.41
C ASN A 973 -39.76 23.75 1.50
N TRP A 974 -40.81 22.97 1.22
CA TRP A 974 -40.73 21.76 0.40
C TRP A 974 -41.00 22.09 -1.09
N ILE A 975 -40.52 21.22 -2.01
CA ILE A 975 -40.67 21.38 -3.49
C ILE A 975 -42.00 21.94 -3.82
#